data_AF-A0A7G9NXM0-F1
#
_entry.id   AF-A0A7G9NXM0-F1
#
_cell.length_a   1.000
_cell.length_b   1.000
_cell.length_c   1.000
_cell.angle_alpha   90.00
_cell.angle_beta   90.00
_cell.angle_gamma   90.00
#
_symmetry.space_group_name_H-M   'P 1'
#
loop_
_entity.id
_entity.type
_entity.pdbx_description
1 polymer ?
#
loop_
_entity_poly.entity_id
_entity_poly.type
_entity_poly.pdbx_seq_one_letter_code
_entity_poly.pdbx_strand_id
1 'polypeptide(L)'
;MLFRRVAQVVAPALCVLALVVMSGCASQSTVATAKGSGSGPAIIWASDPVQAGQTAMIIGDGLDAVKRIQVAGHAVKPMQQNERSVKFTLPNGVAPGVCAVRLISDAGVSVAMLNRPTVLWAQGDSGPTATPGGSVRVFGRCLSVGKHKPTIELRDAAGHATKLTMTKAEPWTLIAKVPANVQPGDYTLAVHNGTGGSAGYSQPIDFVVESSKAWPTTVLNIRDFGAAGDGMRDDSYAFKQALDKAAEMGGAIVYLPRGRYKLTEPIVMPTNTILRGERREWTEVLWPDFPEGEQVPQFMVTGGRRWAVENISFYCANYTHFLGVDYKDPEAGDVHVRRIRVRAVMYRGHLKPEQVDERFRKSLKLSTGGGDTIRLAGDNLEVVDSDLYGSGRSIFLYRPHGAKITGNDFYNGRWGWYCISGADGVVFENNTLTGGDLMSTGGGINCLYGVPWSQNVYYAHNTLKLMHGWDREAMTSDAGGGTYAGAVASADAQSITVADDPNWSRKDWTGSAVFVLDGKGMGQYRRIVKYDGRKVELDEPWTVVPDSTSIVTITMLQRNYMFLGNSFADASVAMQYYGVSIGNIAVGNRSARTAGFKSMALNYHGMQPSWYCQWIGNEILEGNFYQGGSNQSTLAAEAELVVLAHPRRGDWQWPMSLGTVVRGNKLHSNAHITIGSRDAAGPDGKTPTFTRDVIVEQNHVANADRGVWVHRDTAGVLVQNNTFDNVAETYRDEAAIARQQAAAWAKMMKGTGPIAVWNFDRKDPNAADDAAGNGFDAMPDGKIAYTDEAPSGSAVVLDGSTGLQVDRGRMINMPNWTATAWIKPARVDGRFGIVSKRTTGTAAPFIIAVRDKRLTFEATDAQGKWSFNFASEPVLKPDAWQHVAAVVKHGQGVTLYIDGKPVAHKDNPGDLYQNAQELWIGRDAWGGAPADTGRPGYFPGAIDQVKLWARPLSDTEIAAEAKSAQNP
;
A
#
# COMPACT_ATOMS: atom_id res chain seq x y z
N MET A 1 -52.12 -11.32 -0.70
CA MET A 1 -53.41 -11.34 -1.43
C MET A 1 -53.27 -10.39 -2.62
N LEU A 2 -53.54 -10.72 -3.88
CA LEU A 2 -53.93 -11.98 -4.51
C LEU A 2 -53.60 -11.88 -6.02
N PHE A 3 -52.67 -12.72 -6.48
CA PHE A 3 -52.71 -13.57 -7.70
C PHE A 3 -52.94 -12.95 -9.11
N ARG A 4 -52.03 -13.08 -10.09
CA ARG A 4 -51.51 -14.28 -10.84
C ARG A 4 -52.58 -15.11 -11.57
N ARG A 5 -52.41 -15.25 -12.91
CA ARG A 5 -52.44 -16.50 -13.74
C ARG A 5 -52.10 -16.09 -15.20
N VAL A 6 -51.00 -16.47 -15.86
CA VAL A 6 -50.41 -17.79 -16.22
C VAL A 6 -50.96 -18.37 -17.54
N ALA A 7 -50.00 -18.70 -18.44
CA ALA A 7 -49.97 -19.75 -19.47
C ALA A 7 -50.64 -19.51 -20.85
N GLN A 8 -50.24 -20.10 -21.99
CA GLN A 8 -49.05 -20.81 -22.51
C GLN A 8 -49.44 -21.35 -23.92
N VAL A 9 -48.44 -21.75 -24.74
CA VAL A 9 -48.52 -22.72 -25.88
C VAL A 9 -48.96 -22.19 -27.26
N VAL A 10 -48.02 -22.17 -28.23
CA VAL A 10 -48.01 -23.05 -29.43
C VAL A 10 -46.57 -23.19 -29.97
N ALA A 11 -46.11 -24.43 -30.08
CA ALA A 11 -45.12 -24.97 -31.04
C ALA A 11 -45.85 -26.15 -31.75
N PRO A 12 -45.44 -26.75 -32.92
CA PRO A 12 -44.05 -27.12 -33.25
C PRO A 12 -43.61 -27.25 -34.74
N ALA A 13 -42.30 -27.49 -34.88
CA ALA A 13 -41.45 -28.15 -35.90
C ALA A 13 -42.00 -28.77 -37.21
N LEU A 14 -41.25 -28.63 -38.33
CA LEU A 14 -40.44 -29.69 -39.00
C LEU A 14 -39.79 -29.22 -40.34
N CYS A 15 -38.50 -29.56 -40.51
CA CYS A 15 -37.79 -30.04 -41.73
C CYS A 15 -37.69 -29.24 -43.06
N VAL A 16 -36.40 -29.01 -43.45
CA VAL A 16 -35.73 -29.40 -44.73
C VAL A 16 -35.45 -28.35 -45.84
N LEU A 17 -34.12 -28.18 -46.10
CA LEU A 17 -33.37 -27.71 -47.30
C LEU A 17 -33.58 -26.24 -47.78
N ALA A 18 -32.59 -25.44 -48.21
CA ALA A 18 -31.18 -25.62 -48.52
C ALA A 18 -30.47 -24.23 -48.68
N LEU A 19 -29.18 -24.17 -48.36
CA LEU A 19 -28.07 -23.50 -49.09
C LEU A 19 -28.22 -22.07 -49.67
N VAL A 20 -27.26 -21.21 -49.25
CA VAL A 20 -26.48 -20.19 -50.02
C VAL A 20 -26.55 -18.71 -49.53
N VAL A 21 -25.35 -18.22 -49.16
CA VAL A 21 -24.84 -16.85 -48.88
C VAL A 21 -25.25 -16.14 -47.58
N MET A 22 -24.37 -16.16 -46.58
CA MET A 22 -23.62 -14.95 -46.18
C MET A 22 -22.35 -15.34 -45.40
N SER A 23 -21.22 -15.08 -46.05
CA SER A 23 -19.85 -15.23 -45.56
C SER A 23 -19.16 -13.87 -45.71
N GLY A 24 -18.34 -13.48 -44.72
CA GLY A 24 -17.40 -12.36 -44.78
C GLY A 24 -17.87 -11.11 -44.03
N CYS A 25 -17.14 -10.51 -43.07
CA CYS A 25 -15.73 -10.61 -42.73
C CYS A 25 -15.53 -10.76 -41.22
N ALA A 26 -15.11 -11.96 -40.81
CA ALA A 26 -14.20 -12.13 -39.69
C ALA A 26 -12.81 -12.25 -40.30
N SER A 27 -11.96 -11.24 -40.16
CA SER A 27 -10.53 -11.37 -40.37
C SER A 27 -9.85 -11.11 -39.04
N GLN A 28 -9.72 -12.18 -38.26
CA GLN A 28 -8.72 -12.28 -37.20
C GLN A 28 -7.34 -12.06 -37.82
N SER A 29 -6.75 -10.89 -37.61
CA SER A 29 -5.30 -10.74 -37.68
C SER A 29 -4.74 -11.00 -36.30
N THR A 30 -4.77 -12.27 -35.89
CA THR A 30 -3.85 -12.79 -34.87
C THR A 30 -2.45 -12.75 -35.46
N VAL A 31 -1.78 -11.60 -35.38
CA VAL A 31 -0.32 -11.64 -35.30
C VAL A 31 -0.03 -12.31 -33.98
N ALA A 32 0.22 -13.61 -34.08
CA ALA A 32 0.79 -14.40 -33.02
C ALA A 32 1.86 -13.54 -32.34
N THR A 33 1.64 -13.22 -31.08
CA THR A 33 2.79 -13.14 -30.20
C THR A 33 3.59 -14.40 -30.50
N ALA A 34 4.90 -14.29 -30.65
CA ALA A 34 5.76 -15.41 -30.29
C ALA A 34 5.62 -15.66 -28.77
N LYS A 35 4.39 -15.83 -28.25
CA LYS A 35 4.09 -16.67 -27.10
C LYS A 35 4.18 -18.07 -27.69
N GLY A 36 5.41 -18.55 -27.78
CA GLY A 36 5.59 -19.96 -28.05
C GLY A 36 4.73 -20.73 -27.06
N SER A 37 4.13 -21.81 -27.53
CA SER A 37 4.10 -23.08 -26.81
C SER A 37 5.52 -23.55 -26.45
N GLY A 38 6.37 -22.62 -26.00
CA GLY A 38 7.75 -22.84 -25.65
C GLY A 38 7.70 -23.60 -24.35
N SER A 39 8.28 -24.79 -24.38
CA SER A 39 8.40 -25.68 -23.24
C SER A 39 9.19 -25.08 -22.06
N GLY A 40 9.54 -23.78 -22.06
CA GLY A 40 10.27 -23.08 -20.99
C GLY A 40 9.39 -22.39 -19.93
N PRO A 41 9.99 -21.67 -18.96
CA PRO A 41 9.29 -21.02 -17.86
C PRO A 41 8.29 -19.95 -18.32
N ALA A 42 7.17 -19.78 -17.62
CA ALA A 42 6.17 -18.78 -17.97
C ALA A 42 6.59 -17.38 -17.50
N ILE A 43 6.40 -16.37 -18.34
CA ILE A 43 6.67 -14.96 -18.01
C ILE A 43 5.34 -14.23 -17.89
N ILE A 44 5.07 -13.65 -16.72
CA ILE A 44 3.84 -12.90 -16.41
C ILE A 44 4.11 -11.40 -16.48
N TRP A 45 5.22 -10.94 -15.90
CA TRP A 45 5.57 -9.52 -15.83
C TRP A 45 7.08 -9.32 -15.81
N ALA A 46 7.54 -8.16 -16.28
CA ALA A 46 8.92 -7.73 -16.17
C ALA A 46 9.00 -6.24 -15.80
N SER A 47 10.02 -5.86 -15.03
CA SER A 47 10.20 -4.48 -14.58
C SER A 47 10.78 -3.61 -15.70
N ASP A 48 10.00 -2.64 -16.17
CA ASP A 48 10.42 -1.62 -17.13
C ASP A 48 9.87 -0.24 -16.74
N PRO A 49 10.64 0.85 -16.92
CA PRO A 49 11.97 0.90 -17.55
C PRO A 49 13.12 0.44 -16.64
N VAL A 50 14.20 -0.03 -17.26
CA VAL A 50 15.48 -0.42 -16.60
C VAL A 50 16.68 0.02 -17.44
N GLN A 51 17.68 0.60 -16.79
CA GLN A 51 18.92 1.08 -17.43
C GLN A 51 20.08 0.13 -17.18
N ALA A 52 21.17 0.32 -17.91
CA ALA A 52 22.43 -0.37 -17.66
C ALA A 52 22.88 -0.13 -16.20
N GLY A 53 23.31 -1.20 -15.52
CA GLY A 53 23.67 -1.18 -14.10
C GLY A 53 22.48 -1.26 -13.13
N GLN A 54 21.24 -1.17 -13.60
CA GLN A 54 20.04 -1.32 -12.76
C GLN A 54 19.56 -2.76 -12.74
N THR A 55 18.78 -3.10 -11.72
CA THR A 55 18.20 -4.44 -11.58
C THR A 55 16.93 -4.56 -12.39
N ALA A 56 16.85 -5.62 -13.21
CA ALA A 56 15.61 -6.08 -13.80
C ALA A 56 15.02 -7.21 -12.94
N MET A 57 13.70 -7.23 -12.82
CA MET A 57 12.93 -8.30 -12.20
C MET A 57 11.98 -8.89 -13.24
N ILE A 58 11.92 -10.21 -13.31
CA ILE A 58 10.90 -10.96 -14.06
C ILE A 58 10.10 -11.77 -13.06
N ILE A 59 8.77 -11.69 -13.16
CA ILE A 59 7.80 -12.48 -12.39
C ILE A 59 7.11 -13.46 -13.32
N GLY A 60 6.90 -14.69 -12.85
CA GLY A 60 6.52 -15.81 -13.68
C GLY A 60 6.21 -17.08 -12.89
N ASP A 61 6.23 -18.21 -13.59
CA ASP A 61 6.03 -19.55 -13.02
C ASP A 61 7.14 -20.49 -13.55
N GLY A 62 7.66 -21.36 -12.70
CA GLY A 62 8.79 -22.25 -13.00
C GLY A 62 10.13 -21.52 -13.22
N LEU A 63 10.32 -20.33 -12.63
CA LEU A 63 11.53 -19.52 -12.82
C LEU A 63 12.76 -20.06 -12.07
N ASP A 64 12.59 -20.92 -11.08
CA ASP A 64 13.66 -21.66 -10.40
C ASP A 64 14.37 -22.66 -11.33
N ALA A 65 13.67 -23.16 -12.35
CA ALA A 65 14.24 -24.04 -13.37
C ALA A 65 15.20 -23.31 -14.35
N VAL A 66 15.26 -21.97 -14.32
CA VAL A 66 16.18 -21.20 -15.19
C VAL A 66 17.63 -21.47 -14.79
N LYS A 67 18.41 -22.04 -15.70
CA LYS A 67 19.84 -22.33 -15.49
C LYS A 67 20.75 -21.21 -15.97
N ARG A 68 20.32 -20.45 -16.99
CA ARG A 68 21.11 -19.37 -17.58
C ARG A 68 20.23 -18.22 -18.03
N ILE A 69 20.69 -17.01 -17.76
CA ILE A 69 20.09 -15.76 -18.25
C ILE A 69 21.02 -15.14 -19.28
N GLN A 70 20.48 -14.76 -20.44
CA GLN A 70 21.21 -13.97 -21.44
C GLN A 70 20.49 -12.65 -21.69
N VAL A 71 21.22 -11.54 -21.59
CA VAL A 71 20.73 -10.17 -21.79
C VAL A 71 21.45 -9.57 -22.99
N ALA A 72 20.74 -9.31 -24.09
CA ALA A 72 21.34 -8.83 -25.34
C ALA A 72 22.61 -9.60 -25.74
N GLY A 73 22.58 -10.94 -25.60
CA GLY A 73 23.71 -11.83 -25.90
C GLY A 73 24.74 -12.03 -24.77
N HIS A 74 24.72 -11.21 -23.73
CA HIS A 74 25.64 -11.33 -22.58
C HIS A 74 25.09 -12.31 -21.55
N ALA A 75 25.92 -13.22 -21.05
CA ALA A 75 25.54 -14.09 -19.94
C ALA A 75 25.50 -13.30 -18.62
N VAL A 76 24.42 -13.43 -17.85
CA VAL A 76 24.24 -12.74 -16.57
C VAL A 76 23.88 -13.76 -15.49
N LYS A 77 24.41 -13.56 -14.28
CA LYS A 77 24.05 -14.38 -13.11
C LYS A 77 22.81 -13.80 -12.43
N PRO A 78 21.85 -14.64 -11.98
CA PRO A 78 20.78 -14.18 -11.12
C PRO A 78 21.34 -13.67 -9.79
N MET A 79 20.81 -12.54 -9.31
CA MET A 79 21.07 -12.03 -7.96
C MET A 79 20.15 -12.68 -6.94
N GLN A 80 18.92 -12.95 -7.35
CA GLN A 80 17.91 -13.66 -6.58
C GLN A 80 17.02 -14.42 -7.56
N GLN A 81 16.69 -15.66 -7.23
CA GLN A 81 15.88 -16.54 -8.06
C GLN A 81 15.07 -17.49 -7.18
N ASN A 82 13.81 -17.68 -7.54
CA ASN A 82 12.91 -18.68 -6.97
C ASN A 82 11.87 -19.07 -8.05
N GLU A 83 10.92 -19.93 -7.71
CA GLU A 83 9.88 -20.41 -8.64
C GLU A 83 9.08 -19.27 -9.29
N ARG A 84 8.91 -18.13 -8.58
CA ARG A 84 8.03 -17.02 -8.94
C ARG A 84 8.73 -15.79 -9.49
N SER A 85 10.02 -15.61 -9.21
CA SER A 85 10.76 -14.44 -9.66
C SER A 85 12.23 -14.70 -9.91
N VAL A 86 12.81 -13.93 -10.84
CA VAL A 86 14.24 -13.84 -11.06
C VAL A 86 14.66 -12.37 -11.19
N LYS A 87 15.71 -11.99 -10.47
CA LYS A 87 16.28 -10.63 -10.45
C LYS A 87 17.73 -10.68 -10.91
N PHE A 88 18.11 -9.77 -11.81
CA PHE A 88 19.46 -9.70 -12.37
C PHE A 88 19.81 -8.28 -12.79
N THR A 89 21.10 -7.94 -12.78
CA THR A 89 21.56 -6.61 -13.22
C THR A 89 21.63 -6.54 -14.74
N LEU A 90 21.13 -5.46 -15.34
CA LEU A 90 21.35 -5.17 -16.76
C LEU A 90 22.85 -4.80 -16.95
N PRO A 91 23.61 -5.47 -17.84
CA PRO A 91 25.04 -5.20 -17.97
C PRO A 91 25.35 -3.74 -18.38
N ASN A 92 26.43 -3.16 -17.85
CA ASN A 92 26.84 -1.77 -18.12
C ASN A 92 27.07 -1.44 -19.61
N GLY A 93 27.35 -2.45 -20.45
CA GLY A 93 27.56 -2.28 -21.89
C GLY A 93 26.29 -2.34 -22.76
N VAL A 94 25.11 -2.57 -22.16
CA VAL A 94 23.84 -2.62 -22.91
C VAL A 94 23.38 -1.20 -23.23
N ALA A 95 23.19 -0.91 -24.51
CA ALA A 95 22.68 0.39 -24.95
C ALA A 95 21.26 0.66 -24.42
N PRO A 96 20.91 1.92 -24.09
CA PRO A 96 19.54 2.26 -23.70
C PRO A 96 18.54 1.91 -24.80
N GLY A 97 17.49 1.18 -24.44
CA GLY A 97 16.44 0.78 -25.39
C GLY A 97 15.95 -0.64 -25.15
N VAL A 98 15.22 -1.15 -26.13
CA VAL A 98 14.62 -2.49 -26.13
C VAL A 98 15.72 -3.55 -26.01
N CYS A 99 15.58 -4.41 -25.02
CA CYS A 99 16.53 -5.49 -24.75
C CYS A 99 15.81 -6.84 -24.62
N ALA A 100 16.24 -7.81 -25.42
CA ALA A 100 15.78 -9.20 -25.28
C ALA A 100 16.52 -9.89 -24.13
N VAL A 101 15.76 -10.51 -23.24
CA VAL A 101 16.26 -11.35 -22.14
C VAL A 101 15.80 -12.77 -22.38
N ARG A 102 16.75 -13.70 -22.53
CA ARG A 102 16.47 -15.13 -22.68
C ARG A 102 16.66 -15.83 -21.34
N LEU A 103 15.61 -16.52 -20.90
CA LEU A 103 15.61 -17.42 -19.75
C LEU A 103 15.71 -18.84 -20.28
N ILE A 104 16.82 -19.53 -19.98
CA ILE A 104 17.13 -20.85 -20.54
C ILE A 104 17.01 -21.90 -19.43
N SER A 105 16.12 -22.88 -19.61
CA SER A 105 15.96 -24.06 -18.76
C SER A 105 16.09 -25.35 -19.59
N ASP A 106 16.04 -26.52 -18.94
CA ASP A 106 15.97 -27.81 -19.64
C ASP A 106 14.66 -27.97 -20.42
N ALA A 107 13.61 -27.35 -19.89
CA ALA A 107 12.30 -27.41 -20.47
C ALA A 107 12.26 -26.55 -21.74
N GLY A 108 12.91 -25.40 -21.79
CA GLY A 108 13.03 -24.60 -23.02
C GLY A 108 13.58 -23.19 -22.81
N VAL A 109 13.36 -22.32 -23.80
CA VAL A 109 13.78 -20.91 -23.75
C VAL A 109 12.58 -19.99 -23.76
N SER A 110 12.52 -19.08 -22.80
CA SER A 110 11.52 -18.00 -22.73
C SER A 110 12.18 -16.65 -22.94
N VAL A 111 11.50 -15.72 -23.62
CA VAL A 111 12.06 -14.41 -23.97
C VAL A 111 11.20 -13.27 -23.41
N ALA A 112 11.79 -12.41 -22.57
CA ALA A 112 11.21 -11.14 -22.17
C ALA A 112 11.83 -9.99 -22.99
N MET A 113 11.01 -8.98 -23.29
CA MET A 113 11.45 -7.76 -24.00
C MET A 113 11.42 -6.59 -23.02
N LEU A 114 12.55 -6.31 -22.37
CA LEU A 114 12.69 -5.16 -21.48
C LEU A 114 12.70 -3.86 -22.27
N ASN A 115 12.17 -2.79 -21.68
CA ASN A 115 12.07 -1.44 -22.26
C ASN A 115 11.35 -1.36 -23.61
N ARG A 116 10.60 -2.39 -24.01
CA ARG A 116 9.71 -2.31 -25.16
C ARG A 116 8.60 -1.30 -24.84
N PRO A 117 8.25 -0.39 -25.75
CA PRO A 117 7.13 0.51 -25.55
C PRO A 117 5.87 -0.28 -25.15
N THR A 118 5.27 0.11 -24.03
CA THR A 118 3.95 -0.37 -23.62
C THR A 118 2.99 0.79 -23.78
N VAL A 119 2.06 0.69 -24.72
CA VAL A 119 0.95 1.64 -24.82
C VAL A 119 -0.13 1.19 -23.84
N LEU A 120 -0.45 2.03 -22.85
CA LEU A 120 -1.50 1.74 -21.88
C LEU A 120 -2.85 2.21 -22.41
N TRP A 121 -2.90 3.42 -22.98
CA TRP A 121 -4.04 3.94 -23.75
C TRP A 121 -3.60 5.10 -24.66
N ALA A 122 -4.51 5.54 -25.53
CA ALA A 122 -4.38 6.75 -26.32
C ALA A 122 -5.65 7.60 -26.17
N GLN A 123 -5.50 8.91 -26.30
CA GLN A 123 -6.59 9.88 -26.22
C GLN A 123 -6.42 10.90 -27.35
N GLY A 124 -7.46 11.16 -28.11
CA GLY A 124 -7.43 12.13 -29.20
C GLY A 124 -7.93 13.51 -28.82
N ASP A 125 -8.13 14.34 -29.83
CA ASP A 125 -8.74 15.67 -29.71
C ASP A 125 -10.27 15.64 -29.52
N SER A 126 -10.90 14.47 -29.65
CA SER A 126 -12.33 14.23 -29.41
C SER A 126 -12.54 13.24 -28.26
N GLY A 127 -11.74 13.39 -27.19
CA GLY A 127 -11.76 12.51 -26.03
C GLY A 127 -11.11 11.17 -26.34
N PRO A 128 -11.81 10.03 -26.25
CA PRO A 128 -11.21 8.71 -26.52
C PRO A 128 -10.83 8.50 -28.00
N THR A 129 -11.32 9.34 -28.91
CA THR A 129 -11.08 9.26 -30.35
C THR A 129 -10.36 10.50 -30.87
N ALA A 130 -9.75 10.39 -32.05
CA ALA A 130 -9.16 11.54 -32.77
C ALA A 130 -9.94 11.87 -34.04
N THR A 131 -9.71 13.06 -34.60
CA THR A 131 -10.29 13.46 -35.90
C THR A 131 -9.22 13.60 -36.99
N PRO A 132 -9.58 13.49 -38.29
CA PRO A 132 -8.66 13.82 -39.38
C PRO A 132 -8.13 15.25 -39.25
N GLY A 133 -6.80 15.41 -39.23
CA GLY A 133 -6.16 16.72 -38.99
C GLY A 133 -6.05 17.11 -37.50
N GLY A 134 -6.67 16.34 -36.61
CA GLY A 134 -6.63 16.50 -35.17
C GLY A 134 -5.34 16.00 -34.53
N SER A 135 -5.42 15.58 -33.28
CA SER A 135 -4.25 15.13 -32.51
C SER A 135 -4.53 13.87 -31.71
N VAL A 136 -3.49 13.11 -31.45
CA VAL A 136 -3.52 11.98 -30.52
C VAL A 136 -2.38 12.09 -29.52
N ARG A 137 -2.67 11.83 -28.26
CA ARG A 137 -1.69 11.65 -27.19
C ARG A 137 -1.71 10.19 -26.75
N VAL A 138 -0.54 9.58 -26.73
CA VAL A 138 -0.33 8.19 -26.33
C VAL A 138 0.33 8.17 -24.97
N PHE A 139 -0.18 7.35 -24.06
CA PHE A 139 0.29 7.24 -22.69
C PHE A 139 0.80 5.83 -22.41
N GLY A 140 1.92 5.73 -21.69
CA GLY A 140 2.49 4.43 -21.41
C GLY A 140 3.92 4.47 -20.92
N ARG A 141 4.63 3.36 -21.10
CA ARG A 141 5.99 3.14 -20.58
C ARG A 141 6.96 2.99 -21.73
N CYS A 142 8.18 3.49 -21.54
CA CYS A 142 9.28 3.32 -22.49
C CYS A 142 8.96 3.86 -23.90
N LEU A 143 8.09 4.86 -24.02
CA LEU A 143 7.61 5.40 -25.30
C LEU A 143 8.70 6.15 -26.07
N SER A 144 9.65 6.73 -25.34
CA SER A 144 10.84 7.40 -25.87
C SER A 144 12.06 6.99 -25.04
N VAL A 145 13.22 6.83 -25.68
CA VAL A 145 14.45 6.38 -25.01
C VAL A 145 15.69 7.07 -25.57
N GLY A 146 16.50 7.63 -24.67
CA GLY A 146 17.77 8.28 -25.01
C GLY A 146 17.58 9.37 -26.08
N LYS A 147 18.36 9.27 -27.17
CA LYS A 147 18.29 10.20 -28.32
C LYS A 147 17.50 9.63 -29.50
N HIS A 148 16.88 8.46 -29.36
CA HIS A 148 16.14 7.80 -30.44
C HIS A 148 14.82 8.54 -30.71
N LYS A 149 14.37 8.52 -31.97
CA LYS A 149 13.11 9.15 -32.38
C LYS A 149 11.99 8.13 -32.34
N PRO A 150 10.98 8.30 -31.48
CA PRO A 150 9.83 7.41 -31.46
C PRO A 150 8.91 7.67 -32.66
N THR A 151 8.12 6.66 -33.01
CA THR A 151 7.09 6.74 -34.05
C THR A 151 5.78 6.14 -33.55
N ILE A 152 4.67 6.79 -33.87
CA ILE A 152 3.31 6.24 -33.73
C ILE A 152 2.83 5.82 -35.12
N GLU A 153 2.31 4.61 -35.23
CA GLU A 153 1.76 4.02 -36.46
C GLU A 153 0.28 3.70 -36.25
N LEU A 154 -0.58 4.23 -37.11
CA LEU A 154 -1.97 3.80 -37.26
C LEU A 154 -2.05 2.80 -38.40
N ARG A 155 -2.72 1.67 -38.18
CA ARG A 155 -2.90 0.64 -39.22
C ARG A 155 -4.38 0.33 -39.41
N ASP A 156 -4.85 0.49 -40.64
CA ASP A 156 -6.24 0.20 -41.02
C ASP A 156 -6.50 -1.32 -41.12
N ALA A 157 -7.76 -1.70 -41.35
CA ALA A 157 -8.15 -3.11 -41.53
C ALA A 157 -7.52 -3.79 -42.75
N ALA A 158 -7.11 -3.03 -43.77
CA ALA A 158 -6.38 -3.53 -44.94
C ALA A 158 -4.87 -3.69 -44.69
N GLY A 159 -4.39 -3.29 -43.51
CA GLY A 159 -2.99 -3.36 -43.11
C GLY A 159 -2.15 -2.18 -43.58
N HIS A 160 -2.72 -1.11 -44.15
CA HIS A 160 -1.97 0.08 -44.52
C HIS A 160 -1.56 0.86 -43.28
N ALA A 161 -0.26 1.11 -43.15
CA ALA A 161 0.34 1.81 -42.04
C ALA A 161 0.52 3.31 -42.36
N THR A 162 -0.05 4.18 -41.52
CA THR A 162 0.15 5.62 -41.54
C THR A 162 0.97 6.05 -40.32
N LYS A 163 2.14 6.64 -40.56
CA LYS A 163 2.98 7.20 -39.47
C LYS A 163 2.52 8.60 -39.12
N LEU A 164 2.39 8.87 -37.83
CA LEU A 164 1.95 10.18 -37.34
C LEU A 164 3.15 11.12 -37.14
N THR A 165 2.89 12.43 -37.29
CA THR A 165 3.92 13.44 -37.08
C THR A 165 3.99 13.82 -35.60
N MET A 166 5.12 13.54 -34.95
CA MET A 166 5.32 13.87 -33.54
C MET A 166 5.38 15.39 -33.33
N THR A 167 4.70 15.86 -32.28
CA THR A 167 4.77 17.23 -31.76
C THR A 167 5.44 17.27 -30.40
N LYS A 168 5.31 16.21 -29.60
CA LYS A 168 5.99 16.05 -28.31
C LYS A 168 6.38 14.58 -28.13
N ALA A 169 7.56 14.33 -27.59
CA ALA A 169 8.05 12.98 -27.32
C ALA A 169 8.74 12.92 -25.96
N GLU A 170 8.11 12.25 -25.00
CA GLU A 170 8.61 12.02 -23.64
C GLU A 170 8.58 10.52 -23.32
N PRO A 171 9.32 10.03 -22.31
CA PRO A 171 9.35 8.61 -21.97
C PRO A 171 7.97 8.00 -21.63
N TRP A 172 7.05 8.84 -21.16
CA TRP A 172 5.74 8.45 -20.63
C TRP A 172 4.56 8.90 -21.51
N THR A 173 4.78 9.85 -22.41
CA THR A 173 3.73 10.47 -23.23
C THR A 173 4.29 10.88 -24.60
N LEU A 174 3.57 10.55 -25.67
CA LEU A 174 3.85 11.04 -27.02
C LEU A 174 2.63 11.84 -27.50
N ILE A 175 2.83 12.96 -28.18
CA ILE A 175 1.76 13.74 -28.81
C ILE A 175 2.04 13.83 -30.31
N ALA A 176 1.04 13.54 -31.12
CA ALA A 176 1.15 13.48 -32.57
C ALA A 176 -0.03 14.16 -33.26
N LYS A 177 0.20 14.64 -34.49
CA LYS A 177 -0.88 15.05 -35.40
C LYS A 177 -1.36 13.87 -36.23
N VAL A 178 -2.68 13.74 -36.36
CA VAL A 178 -3.32 12.82 -37.30
C VAL A 178 -3.35 13.51 -38.67
N PRO A 179 -2.80 12.92 -39.75
CA PRO A 179 -2.87 13.53 -41.08
C PRO A 179 -4.32 13.77 -41.53
N ALA A 180 -4.56 14.90 -42.20
CA ALA A 180 -5.91 15.29 -42.65
C ALA A 180 -6.54 14.35 -43.69
N ASN A 181 -5.73 13.52 -44.36
CA ASN A 181 -6.18 12.54 -45.34
C ASN A 181 -6.48 11.16 -44.73
N VAL A 182 -6.21 10.95 -43.43
CA VAL A 182 -6.65 9.73 -42.72
C VAL A 182 -8.17 9.72 -42.72
N GLN A 183 -8.75 8.61 -43.18
CA GLN A 183 -10.21 8.46 -43.23
C GLN A 183 -10.76 8.09 -41.85
N PRO A 184 -11.98 8.53 -41.49
CA PRO A 184 -12.66 7.99 -40.32
C PRO A 184 -12.78 6.47 -40.41
N GLY A 185 -12.56 5.78 -39.29
CA GLY A 185 -12.61 4.33 -39.20
C GLY A 185 -11.88 3.77 -37.99
N ASP A 186 -11.88 2.44 -37.91
CA ASP A 186 -11.17 1.68 -36.88
C ASP A 186 -9.73 1.41 -37.31
N TYR A 187 -8.80 1.66 -36.38
CA TYR A 187 -7.38 1.46 -36.56
C TYR A 187 -6.81 0.66 -35.39
N THR A 188 -5.65 0.07 -35.62
CA THR A 188 -4.74 -0.28 -34.53
C THR A 188 -3.65 0.78 -34.40
N LEU A 189 -3.30 1.15 -33.17
CA LEU A 189 -2.23 2.08 -32.85
C LEU A 189 -1.06 1.32 -32.20
N ALA A 190 0.13 1.45 -32.78
CA ALA A 190 1.36 0.90 -32.22
C ALA A 190 2.47 1.96 -32.12
N VAL A 191 3.35 1.80 -31.12
CA VAL A 191 4.50 2.68 -30.88
C VAL A 191 5.80 1.92 -31.03
N HIS A 192 6.79 2.55 -31.65
CA HIS A 192 8.18 2.10 -31.67
C HIS A 192 9.07 3.22 -31.12
N ASN A 193 9.91 2.96 -30.11
CA ASN A 193 10.75 4.00 -29.48
C ASN A 193 12.07 4.27 -30.21
N GLY A 194 12.27 3.64 -31.37
CA GLY A 194 13.47 3.77 -32.20
C GLY A 194 14.54 2.71 -31.93
N THR A 195 14.26 1.70 -31.10
CA THR A 195 15.18 0.60 -30.78
C THR A 195 14.48 -0.77 -30.85
N GLY A 196 15.24 -1.85 -31.06
CA GLY A 196 14.70 -3.22 -31.06
C GLY A 196 14.27 -3.80 -32.42
N GLY A 197 14.47 -3.06 -33.52
CA GLY A 197 14.05 -3.49 -34.86
C GLY A 197 12.54 -3.75 -34.94
N SER A 198 12.10 -4.68 -35.78
CA SER A 198 10.67 -5.03 -35.87
C SER A 198 10.08 -5.53 -34.55
N ALA A 199 10.88 -6.20 -33.70
CA ALA A 199 10.46 -6.66 -32.38
C ALA A 199 10.30 -5.52 -31.35
N GLY A 200 10.71 -4.29 -31.69
CA GLY A 200 10.63 -3.11 -30.84
C GLY A 200 9.27 -2.39 -30.84
N TYR A 201 8.33 -2.80 -31.69
CA TYR A 201 6.97 -2.27 -31.67
C TYR A 201 6.22 -2.72 -30.41
N SER A 202 5.39 -1.84 -29.85
CA SER A 202 4.45 -2.15 -28.79
C SER A 202 3.45 -3.22 -29.22
N GLN A 203 2.73 -3.81 -28.27
CA GLN A 203 1.48 -4.44 -28.68
C GLN A 203 0.57 -3.34 -29.26
N PRO A 204 -0.12 -3.60 -30.38
CA PRO A 204 -1.12 -2.66 -30.89
C PRO A 204 -2.29 -2.57 -29.92
N ILE A 205 -2.89 -1.38 -29.82
CA ILE A 205 -4.19 -1.17 -29.18
C ILE A 205 -5.21 -0.75 -30.23
N ASP A 206 -6.49 -1.00 -29.98
CA ASP A 206 -7.57 -0.47 -30.81
C ASP A 206 -7.66 1.05 -30.64
N PHE A 207 -7.91 1.76 -31.75
CA PHE A 207 -8.04 3.20 -31.76
C PHE A 207 -8.98 3.66 -32.88
N VAL A 208 -9.84 4.63 -32.58
CA VAL A 208 -10.85 5.12 -33.53
C VAL A 208 -10.48 6.53 -33.98
N VAL A 209 -10.52 6.74 -35.30
CA VAL A 209 -10.54 8.07 -35.90
C VAL A 209 -11.99 8.35 -36.33
N GLU A 210 -12.63 9.34 -35.72
CA GLU A 210 -14.03 9.68 -36.02
C GLU A 210 -14.14 10.91 -36.95
N SER A 211 -15.32 11.09 -37.53
CA SER A 211 -15.63 12.33 -38.25
C SER A 211 -15.68 13.50 -37.27
N SER A 212 -15.11 14.65 -37.66
CA SER A 212 -15.11 15.85 -36.82
C SER A 212 -16.54 16.34 -36.56
N LYS A 213 -16.90 16.50 -35.28
CA LYS A 213 -18.18 17.07 -34.85
C LYS A 213 -18.02 18.57 -34.63
N ALA A 214 -18.36 19.37 -35.65
CA ALA A 214 -18.24 20.82 -35.56
C ALA A 214 -19.11 21.40 -34.44
N TRP A 215 -18.56 22.35 -33.69
CA TRP A 215 -19.32 23.22 -32.79
C TRP A 215 -20.09 24.27 -33.60
N PRO A 216 -21.21 24.82 -33.09
CA PRO A 216 -21.98 25.80 -33.83
C PRO A 216 -21.17 27.08 -34.02
N THR A 217 -21.39 27.75 -35.16
CA THR A 217 -20.77 29.04 -35.48
C THR A 217 -21.75 30.20 -35.41
N THR A 218 -23.06 29.91 -35.45
CA THR A 218 -24.11 30.91 -35.35
C THR A 218 -24.13 31.56 -33.97
N VAL A 219 -24.19 32.90 -33.92
CA VAL A 219 -24.14 33.68 -32.68
C VAL A 219 -25.50 34.33 -32.40
N LEU A 220 -26.00 34.13 -31.18
CA LEU A 220 -27.17 34.80 -30.62
C LEU A 220 -26.70 35.74 -29.51
N ASN A 221 -26.76 37.05 -29.74
CA ASN A 221 -26.38 38.03 -28.70
C ASN A 221 -27.52 38.15 -27.70
N ILE A 222 -27.22 37.93 -26.42
CA ILE A 222 -28.21 37.93 -25.34
C ILE A 222 -29.00 39.26 -25.22
N ARG A 223 -28.42 40.38 -25.68
CA ARG A 223 -29.08 41.69 -25.68
C ARG A 223 -30.24 41.78 -26.66
N ASP A 224 -30.19 41.01 -27.76
CA ASP A 224 -31.27 40.96 -28.75
C ASP A 224 -32.52 40.25 -28.19
N PHE A 225 -32.35 39.48 -27.12
CA PHE A 225 -33.41 38.81 -26.36
C PHE A 225 -33.84 39.62 -25.12
N GLY A 226 -33.35 40.86 -25.01
CA GLY A 226 -33.79 41.80 -23.99
C GLY A 226 -32.99 41.78 -22.69
N ALA A 227 -31.80 41.17 -22.63
CA ALA A 227 -30.94 41.27 -21.44
C ALA A 227 -30.34 42.68 -21.26
N ALA A 228 -30.30 43.18 -20.01
CA ALA A 228 -29.71 44.49 -19.68
C ALA A 228 -28.20 44.36 -19.47
N GLY A 229 -27.76 43.34 -18.72
CA GLY A 229 -26.37 43.25 -18.28
C GLY A 229 -25.94 44.39 -17.35
N ASP A 230 -26.87 45.00 -16.60
CA ASP A 230 -26.59 46.11 -15.69
C ASP A 230 -26.30 45.67 -14.23
N GLY A 231 -26.67 44.44 -13.87
CA GLY A 231 -26.55 43.82 -12.55
C GLY A 231 -27.77 44.04 -11.65
N MET A 232 -28.78 44.75 -12.14
CA MET A 232 -29.96 45.17 -11.38
C MET A 232 -31.22 44.46 -11.89
N ARG A 233 -31.44 44.51 -13.21
CA ARG A 233 -32.58 43.84 -13.84
C ARG A 233 -32.34 42.33 -13.89
N ASP A 234 -33.40 41.58 -13.63
CA ASP A 234 -33.39 40.14 -13.82
C ASP A 234 -33.40 39.80 -15.32
N ASP A 235 -32.32 39.18 -15.78
CA ASP A 235 -32.09 38.80 -17.17
C ASP A 235 -32.50 37.34 -17.46
N SER A 236 -33.10 36.62 -16.50
CA SER A 236 -33.48 35.20 -16.63
C SER A 236 -34.35 34.91 -17.84
N TYR A 237 -35.33 35.79 -18.13
CA TYR A 237 -36.19 35.65 -19.30
C TYR A 237 -35.40 35.71 -20.62
N ALA A 238 -34.43 36.63 -20.73
CA ALA A 238 -33.61 36.76 -21.94
C ALA A 238 -32.73 35.52 -22.15
N PHE A 239 -32.16 34.96 -21.08
CA PHE A 239 -31.42 33.68 -21.13
C PHE A 239 -32.30 32.55 -21.62
N LYS A 240 -33.50 32.41 -21.04
CA LYS A 240 -34.44 31.37 -21.46
C LYS A 240 -34.76 31.48 -22.96
N GLN A 241 -35.12 32.67 -23.44
CA GLN A 241 -35.47 32.89 -24.85
C GLN A 241 -34.30 32.61 -25.80
N ALA A 242 -33.08 33.05 -25.45
CA ALA A 242 -31.90 32.81 -26.28
C ALA A 242 -31.53 31.33 -26.34
N LEU A 243 -31.66 30.60 -25.22
CA LEU A 243 -31.37 29.17 -25.15
C LEU A 243 -32.45 28.33 -25.84
N ASP A 244 -33.73 28.67 -25.67
CA ASP A 244 -34.83 28.06 -26.43
C ASP A 244 -34.59 28.26 -27.93
N LYS A 245 -34.18 29.47 -28.34
CA LYS A 245 -33.86 29.74 -29.74
C LYS A 245 -32.66 28.95 -30.25
N ALA A 246 -31.61 28.81 -29.42
CA ALA A 246 -30.48 27.97 -29.75
C ALA A 246 -30.91 26.50 -29.96
N ALA A 247 -31.80 25.99 -29.12
CA ALA A 247 -32.35 24.63 -29.24
C ALA A 247 -33.14 24.45 -30.55
N GLU A 248 -34.01 25.40 -30.91
CA GLU A 248 -34.76 25.39 -32.18
C GLU A 248 -33.84 25.34 -33.41
N MET A 249 -32.65 25.93 -33.31
CA MET A 249 -31.65 25.98 -34.39
C MET A 249 -30.74 24.74 -34.42
N GLY A 250 -30.93 23.78 -33.50
CA GLY A 250 -30.06 22.62 -33.34
C GLY A 250 -28.71 22.94 -32.70
N GLY A 251 -28.60 24.09 -32.03
CA GLY A 251 -27.39 24.57 -31.37
C GLY A 251 -26.95 25.96 -31.85
N ALA A 252 -26.46 26.79 -30.91
CA ALA A 252 -25.88 28.10 -31.22
C ALA A 252 -24.83 28.51 -30.18
N ILE A 253 -24.11 29.59 -30.45
CA ILE A 253 -23.35 30.33 -29.44
C ILE A 253 -24.27 31.40 -28.85
N VAL A 254 -24.67 31.24 -27.59
CA VAL A 254 -25.33 32.30 -26.82
C VAL A 254 -24.24 33.22 -26.26
N TYR A 255 -24.10 34.39 -26.87
CA TYR A 255 -23.02 35.34 -26.59
C TYR A 255 -23.46 36.43 -25.62
N LEU A 256 -22.64 36.65 -24.59
CA LEU A 256 -22.84 37.63 -23.54
C LEU A 256 -21.76 38.71 -23.64
N PRO A 257 -22.07 39.92 -24.14
CA PRO A 257 -21.17 41.07 -24.08
C PRO A 257 -20.77 41.42 -22.64
N ARG A 258 -19.78 42.29 -22.45
CA ARG A 258 -19.44 42.90 -21.16
C ARG A 258 -20.70 43.37 -20.44
N GLY A 259 -20.83 42.97 -19.18
CA GLY A 259 -22.01 43.28 -18.38
C GLY A 259 -22.11 42.39 -17.14
N ARG A 260 -23.07 42.72 -16.29
CA ARG A 260 -23.45 41.97 -15.10
C ARG A 260 -24.88 41.47 -15.29
N TYR A 261 -25.06 40.18 -15.48
CA TYR A 261 -26.34 39.55 -15.76
C TYR A 261 -26.85 38.91 -14.49
N LYS A 262 -27.82 39.57 -13.84
CA LYS A 262 -28.47 39.04 -12.65
C LYS A 262 -29.54 38.05 -13.07
N LEU A 263 -29.50 36.85 -12.49
CA LEU A 263 -30.48 35.78 -12.73
C LEU A 263 -31.15 35.38 -11.42
N THR A 264 -32.40 34.93 -11.52
CA THR A 264 -33.18 34.29 -10.44
C THR A 264 -33.50 32.84 -10.76
N GLU A 265 -33.39 32.44 -12.03
CA GLU A 265 -33.59 31.08 -12.52
C GLU A 265 -32.25 30.39 -12.89
N PRO A 266 -32.17 29.05 -12.85
CA PRO A 266 -30.99 28.32 -13.32
C PRO A 266 -30.85 28.37 -14.85
N ILE A 267 -29.63 28.14 -15.34
CA ILE A 267 -29.34 27.99 -16.77
C ILE A 267 -29.43 26.52 -17.15
N VAL A 268 -30.31 26.19 -18.09
CA VAL A 268 -30.43 24.86 -18.69
C VAL A 268 -29.94 24.92 -20.13
N MET A 269 -28.78 24.29 -20.38
CA MET A 269 -28.07 24.28 -21.65
C MET A 269 -28.68 23.25 -22.60
N PRO A 270 -29.13 23.69 -23.80
CA PRO A 270 -29.50 22.76 -24.86
C PRO A 270 -28.28 22.02 -25.42
N THR A 271 -28.53 20.86 -26.03
CA THR A 271 -27.52 20.13 -26.81
C THR A 271 -26.92 21.02 -27.90
N ASN A 272 -25.64 20.82 -28.20
CA ASN A 272 -24.86 21.54 -29.19
C ASN A 272 -24.81 23.07 -28.98
N THR A 273 -24.88 23.54 -27.73
CA THR A 273 -24.91 24.99 -27.41
C THR A 273 -23.69 25.43 -26.62
N ILE A 274 -23.19 26.63 -26.92
CA ILE A 274 -22.07 27.27 -26.21
C ILE A 274 -22.58 28.55 -25.53
N LEU A 275 -22.44 28.64 -24.20
CA LEU A 275 -22.60 29.90 -23.47
C LEU A 275 -21.25 30.61 -23.41
N ARG A 276 -21.11 31.74 -24.11
CA ARG A 276 -19.83 32.44 -24.29
C ARG A 276 -19.89 33.88 -23.82
N GLY A 277 -19.01 34.24 -22.88
CA GLY A 277 -18.77 35.63 -22.51
C GLY A 277 -17.79 36.32 -23.46
N GLU A 278 -17.84 37.64 -23.50
CA GLU A 278 -16.87 38.47 -24.23
C GLU A 278 -15.45 38.25 -23.71
N ARG A 279 -15.27 38.32 -22.39
CA ARG A 279 -14.06 37.96 -21.65
C ARG A 279 -14.42 37.55 -20.23
N ARG A 280 -13.65 36.63 -19.65
CA ARG A 280 -13.85 36.13 -18.27
C ARG A 280 -13.94 37.26 -17.27
N GLU A 281 -13.10 38.28 -17.39
CA GLU A 281 -13.02 39.42 -16.47
C GLU A 281 -14.11 40.49 -16.70
N TRP A 282 -14.84 40.43 -17.80
CA TRP A 282 -15.78 41.47 -18.24
C TRP A 282 -17.24 41.05 -18.20
N THR A 283 -17.49 39.74 -18.29
CA THR A 283 -18.83 39.17 -18.34
C THR A 283 -19.09 38.41 -17.04
N GLU A 284 -20.05 38.93 -16.26
CA GLU A 284 -20.45 38.39 -14.97
C GLU A 284 -21.89 37.87 -15.05
N VAL A 285 -22.10 36.62 -14.62
CA VAL A 285 -23.43 36.06 -14.35
C VAL A 285 -23.55 35.83 -12.85
N LEU A 286 -24.60 36.37 -12.24
CA LEU A 286 -24.75 36.35 -10.78
C LEU A 286 -26.15 35.97 -10.33
N TRP A 287 -26.24 35.16 -9.29
CA TRP A 287 -27.47 34.87 -8.56
C TRP A 287 -27.39 35.50 -7.17
N PRO A 288 -28.40 36.28 -6.75
CA PRO A 288 -28.52 36.73 -5.37
C PRO A 288 -28.74 35.53 -4.42
N ASP A 289 -28.61 35.76 -3.12
CA ASP A 289 -28.95 34.73 -2.12
C ASP A 289 -30.45 34.41 -2.22
N PHE A 290 -30.79 33.13 -2.27
CA PHE A 290 -32.17 32.67 -2.30
C PHE A 290 -32.81 32.92 -0.92
N PRO A 291 -34.04 33.48 -0.86
CA PRO A 291 -34.76 33.67 0.39
C PRO A 291 -34.87 32.38 1.20
N GLU A 292 -34.85 32.52 2.52
CA GLU A 292 -34.96 31.38 3.43
C GLU A 292 -36.31 30.67 3.25
N GLY A 293 -36.27 29.35 3.01
CA GLY A 293 -37.46 28.53 2.79
C GLY A 293 -37.82 28.32 1.30
N GLU A 294 -37.19 29.03 0.38
CA GLU A 294 -37.33 28.76 -1.05
C GLU A 294 -36.49 27.55 -1.49
N GLN A 295 -36.99 26.85 -2.51
CA GLN A 295 -36.29 25.69 -3.07
C GLN A 295 -35.11 26.17 -3.92
N VAL A 296 -33.90 25.95 -3.42
CA VAL A 296 -32.67 26.17 -4.19
C VAL A 296 -32.59 25.15 -5.32
N PRO A 297 -32.34 25.57 -6.59
CA PRO A 297 -32.13 24.64 -7.70
C PRO A 297 -31.05 23.61 -7.39
N GLN A 298 -31.21 22.40 -7.95
CA GLN A 298 -30.19 21.37 -7.81
C GLN A 298 -28.86 21.81 -8.44
N PHE A 299 -28.93 22.48 -9.59
CA PHE A 299 -27.80 23.05 -10.32
C PHE A 299 -28.10 24.49 -10.72
N MET A 300 -27.08 25.35 -10.70
CA MET A 300 -27.18 26.72 -11.23
C MET A 300 -26.96 26.76 -12.73
N VAL A 301 -26.09 25.89 -13.25
CA VAL A 301 -25.86 25.65 -14.68
C VAL A 301 -25.88 24.15 -14.93
N THR A 302 -26.77 23.69 -15.81
CA THR A 302 -26.92 22.27 -16.14
C THR A 302 -27.26 22.05 -17.60
N GLY A 303 -27.16 20.83 -18.08
CA GLY A 303 -27.55 20.40 -19.42
C GLY A 303 -27.45 18.88 -19.53
N GLY A 304 -27.94 18.33 -20.64
CA GLY A 304 -27.75 16.91 -20.97
C GLY A 304 -26.36 16.66 -21.56
N ARG A 305 -26.32 16.30 -22.84
CA ARG A 305 -25.07 16.04 -23.59
C ARG A 305 -24.65 17.24 -24.43
N ARG A 306 -23.35 17.36 -24.67
CA ARG A 306 -22.74 18.23 -25.70
C ARG A 306 -23.06 19.71 -25.54
N TRP A 307 -22.49 20.36 -24.54
CA TRP A 307 -22.63 21.80 -24.34
C TRP A 307 -21.35 22.37 -23.74
N ALA A 308 -21.16 23.69 -23.89
CA ALA A 308 -19.96 24.34 -23.40
C ALA A 308 -20.25 25.68 -22.70
N VAL A 309 -19.38 26.03 -21.77
CA VAL A 309 -19.36 27.35 -21.12
C VAL A 309 -17.95 27.90 -21.18
N GLU A 310 -17.79 29.12 -21.67
CA GLU A 310 -16.48 29.73 -21.78
C GLU A 310 -16.41 31.25 -21.62
N ASN A 311 -15.28 31.72 -21.10
CA ASN A 311 -14.96 33.15 -20.92
C ASN A 311 -15.96 33.93 -20.05
N ILE A 312 -16.49 33.34 -18.97
CA ILE A 312 -17.50 33.95 -18.09
C ILE A 312 -17.06 33.85 -16.62
N SER A 313 -17.38 34.86 -15.82
CA SER A 313 -17.32 34.78 -14.35
C SER A 313 -18.71 34.54 -13.76
N PHE A 314 -18.82 33.60 -12.82
CA PHE A 314 -20.05 33.25 -12.14
C PHE A 314 -19.98 33.52 -10.63
N TYR A 315 -21.04 34.09 -10.08
CA TYR A 315 -21.17 34.39 -8.65
C TYR A 315 -22.50 33.85 -8.11
N CYS A 316 -22.44 33.11 -7.02
CA CYS A 316 -23.65 32.57 -6.41
C CYS A 316 -23.48 32.46 -4.89
N ALA A 317 -24.54 32.75 -4.15
CA ALA A 317 -24.68 32.43 -2.73
C ALA A 317 -25.71 31.31 -2.56
N ASN A 318 -25.55 30.51 -1.50
CA ASN A 318 -26.52 29.49 -1.07
C ASN A 318 -27.03 28.56 -2.21
N TYR A 319 -26.18 27.63 -2.65
CA TYR A 319 -26.45 26.75 -3.79
C TYR A 319 -26.35 25.26 -3.40
N THR A 320 -26.94 24.37 -4.22
CA THR A 320 -26.84 22.91 -4.04
C THR A 320 -25.62 22.34 -4.77
N HIS A 321 -25.61 22.39 -6.10
CA HIS A 321 -24.45 22.14 -6.95
C HIS A 321 -24.35 23.30 -7.93
N PHE A 322 -23.13 23.69 -8.32
CA PHE A 322 -22.99 24.88 -9.15
C PHE A 322 -23.17 24.54 -10.63
N LEU A 323 -22.18 23.91 -11.26
CA LEU A 323 -22.23 23.55 -12.68
C LEU A 323 -22.08 22.03 -12.82
N GLY A 324 -22.98 21.41 -13.59
CA GLY A 324 -22.82 19.99 -13.86
C GLY A 324 -23.92 19.34 -14.67
N VAL A 325 -23.89 18.01 -14.66
CA VAL A 325 -24.93 17.14 -15.24
C VAL A 325 -25.48 16.22 -14.14
N ASP A 326 -26.66 15.65 -14.36
CA ASP A 326 -27.08 14.49 -13.56
C ASP A 326 -26.21 13.29 -13.98
N TYR A 327 -25.36 12.82 -13.07
CA TYR A 327 -24.47 11.71 -13.34
C TYR A 327 -25.19 10.36 -13.55
N LYS A 328 -26.50 10.31 -13.27
CA LYS A 328 -27.36 9.15 -13.55
C LYS A 328 -27.93 9.16 -14.97
N ASP A 329 -27.82 10.27 -15.69
CA ASP A 329 -28.22 10.35 -17.09
C ASP A 329 -27.24 9.52 -17.94
N PRO A 330 -27.70 8.45 -18.61
CA PRO A 330 -26.83 7.63 -19.45
C PRO A 330 -26.27 8.38 -20.66
N GLU A 331 -26.88 9.49 -21.07
CA GLU A 331 -26.45 10.29 -22.22
C GLU A 331 -25.45 11.38 -21.86
N ALA A 332 -25.18 11.61 -20.56
CA ALA A 332 -24.24 12.62 -20.09
C ALA A 332 -22.87 12.48 -20.76
N GLY A 333 -22.26 13.62 -21.14
CA GLY A 333 -20.95 13.66 -21.79
C GLY A 333 -20.79 14.82 -22.77
N ASP A 334 -19.58 14.94 -23.33
CA ASP A 334 -19.17 15.97 -24.28
C ASP A 334 -19.34 17.41 -23.72
N VAL A 335 -19.02 17.60 -22.43
CA VAL A 335 -19.20 18.88 -21.72
C VAL A 335 -17.87 19.60 -21.59
N HIS A 336 -17.83 20.85 -22.08
CA HIS A 336 -16.60 21.66 -22.09
C HIS A 336 -16.71 22.93 -21.23
N VAL A 337 -15.87 23.04 -20.22
CA VAL A 337 -15.75 24.20 -19.32
C VAL A 337 -14.39 24.85 -19.52
N ARG A 338 -14.35 26.08 -20.06
CA ARG A 338 -13.10 26.68 -20.53
C ARG A 338 -12.96 28.13 -20.08
N ARG A 339 -11.85 28.46 -19.41
CA ARG A 339 -11.51 29.84 -19.04
C ARG A 339 -12.64 30.54 -18.29
N ILE A 340 -13.25 29.86 -17.32
CA ILE A 340 -14.27 30.45 -16.47
C ILE A 340 -13.71 30.82 -15.09
N ARG A 341 -14.42 31.69 -14.38
CA ARG A 341 -14.21 31.90 -12.94
C ARG A 341 -15.51 31.56 -12.21
N VAL A 342 -15.41 30.81 -11.11
CA VAL A 342 -16.55 30.50 -10.23
C VAL A 342 -16.26 30.98 -8.82
N ARG A 343 -17.21 31.71 -8.25
CA ARG A 343 -17.25 32.14 -6.85
C ARG A 343 -18.60 31.77 -6.24
N ALA A 344 -18.77 30.48 -5.94
CA ALA A 344 -19.98 29.89 -5.39
C ALA A 344 -19.81 29.68 -3.87
N VAL A 345 -20.31 30.62 -3.06
CA VAL A 345 -20.04 30.66 -1.61
C VAL A 345 -21.35 30.65 -0.82
N MET A 346 -21.71 29.51 -0.23
CA MET A 346 -22.90 29.32 0.60
C MET A 346 -22.94 30.26 1.80
N TYR A 347 -21.78 30.70 2.28
CA TYR A 347 -21.64 31.53 3.49
C TYR A 347 -21.39 33.02 3.17
N ARG A 348 -21.65 33.46 1.93
CA ARG A 348 -21.41 34.85 1.53
C ARG A 348 -22.34 35.80 2.31
N GLY A 349 -21.77 36.89 2.82
CA GLY A 349 -22.49 37.93 3.59
C GLY A 349 -22.15 37.90 5.08
N HIS A 350 -22.97 38.58 5.89
CA HIS A 350 -22.82 38.67 7.34
C HIS A 350 -23.81 37.73 8.06
N LEU A 351 -23.66 36.43 7.83
CA LEU A 351 -24.49 35.42 8.49
C LEU A 351 -24.19 35.39 9.99
N LYS A 352 -25.23 35.25 10.81
CA LYS A 352 -25.07 34.97 12.24
C LYS A 352 -24.53 33.54 12.43
N PRO A 353 -23.82 33.25 13.54
CA PRO A 353 -23.30 31.91 13.81
C PRO A 353 -24.35 30.80 13.66
N GLU A 354 -25.59 31.04 14.10
CA GLU A 354 -26.69 30.06 14.01
C GLU A 354 -27.10 29.78 12.56
N GLN A 355 -27.07 30.81 11.70
CA GLN A 355 -27.38 30.66 10.27
C GLN A 355 -26.26 29.92 9.53
N VAL A 356 -24.99 30.15 9.91
CA VAL A 356 -23.85 29.41 9.38
C VAL A 356 -23.96 27.93 9.74
N ASP A 357 -24.26 27.64 11.00
CA ASP A 357 -24.45 26.29 11.53
C ASP A 357 -25.63 25.57 10.85
N GLU A 358 -26.77 26.27 10.67
CA GLU A 358 -27.91 25.71 9.94
C GLU A 358 -27.59 25.39 8.48
N ARG A 359 -26.98 26.32 7.73
CA ARG A 359 -26.55 26.09 6.35
C ARG A 359 -25.56 24.92 6.29
N PHE A 360 -24.62 24.86 7.22
CA PHE A 360 -23.67 23.74 7.29
C PHE A 360 -24.37 22.40 7.52
N ARG A 361 -25.23 22.27 8.54
CA ARG A 361 -25.99 21.02 8.80
C ARG A 361 -26.86 20.60 7.62
N LYS A 362 -27.47 21.55 6.91
CA LYS A 362 -28.22 21.27 5.67
C LYS A 362 -27.29 20.74 4.58
N SER A 363 -26.15 21.40 4.37
CA SER A 363 -25.16 21.01 3.36
C SER A 363 -24.46 19.69 3.64
N LEU A 364 -24.41 19.22 4.90
CA LEU A 364 -23.89 17.88 5.23
C LEU A 364 -24.69 16.74 4.58
N LYS A 365 -25.95 17.01 4.21
CA LYS A 365 -26.78 16.07 3.42
C LYS A 365 -26.41 16.07 1.93
N LEU A 366 -25.67 17.09 1.48
CA LEU A 366 -25.24 17.30 0.11
C LEU A 366 -23.78 16.84 -0.05
N SER A 367 -23.61 15.57 -0.41
CA SER A 367 -22.29 14.95 -0.53
C SER A 367 -21.49 15.09 0.78
N THR A 368 -20.47 15.95 0.82
CA THR A 368 -19.53 16.09 1.94
C THR A 368 -19.58 17.46 2.62
N GLY A 369 -20.62 18.30 2.45
CA GLY A 369 -20.75 19.52 3.27
C GLY A 369 -20.75 20.86 2.53
N GLY A 370 -20.94 20.86 1.20
CA GLY A 370 -21.12 22.11 0.45
C GLY A 370 -21.42 21.97 -1.03
N GLY A 371 -21.91 20.80 -1.45
CA GLY A 371 -22.17 20.55 -2.87
C GLY A 371 -20.93 20.44 -3.73
N ASP A 372 -21.13 20.32 -5.04
CA ASP A 372 -20.06 20.24 -6.03
C ASP A 372 -19.99 21.54 -6.82
N THR A 373 -18.79 22.07 -6.97
CA THR A 373 -18.54 23.24 -7.84
C THR A 373 -18.66 22.83 -9.30
N ILE A 374 -17.98 21.74 -9.67
CA ILE A 374 -18.09 21.08 -10.96
C ILE A 374 -18.48 19.62 -10.73
N ARG A 375 -19.57 19.15 -11.37
CA ARG A 375 -20.00 17.75 -11.37
C ARG A 375 -20.24 17.27 -12.79
N LEU A 376 -19.39 16.40 -13.31
CA LEU A 376 -19.49 15.92 -14.69
C LEU A 376 -19.47 14.39 -14.76
N ALA A 377 -20.06 13.84 -15.82
CA ALA A 377 -20.10 12.41 -16.07
C ALA A 377 -20.08 12.11 -17.58
N GLY A 378 -19.55 10.94 -17.94
CA GLY A 378 -19.53 10.43 -19.32
C GLY A 378 -18.28 10.76 -20.14
N ASP A 379 -18.41 10.67 -21.46
CA ASP A 379 -17.29 10.80 -22.40
C ASP A 379 -16.85 12.25 -22.63
N ASN A 380 -15.61 12.45 -23.09
CA ASN A 380 -15.09 13.70 -23.65
C ASN A 380 -15.37 14.94 -22.79
N LEU A 381 -14.92 14.90 -21.54
CA LEU A 381 -15.10 16.01 -20.60
C LEU A 381 -13.90 16.95 -20.66
N GLU A 382 -14.13 18.26 -20.72
CA GLU A 382 -13.06 19.25 -20.60
C GLU A 382 -13.30 20.23 -19.47
N VAL A 383 -12.29 20.43 -18.63
CA VAL A 383 -12.22 21.55 -17.67
C VAL A 383 -10.84 22.16 -17.79
N VAL A 384 -10.76 23.35 -18.38
CA VAL A 384 -9.49 23.93 -18.83
C VAL A 384 -9.36 25.40 -18.42
N ASP A 385 -8.17 25.77 -17.94
CA ASP A 385 -7.76 27.15 -17.64
C ASP A 385 -8.74 27.93 -16.75
N SER A 386 -9.38 27.24 -15.80
CA SER A 386 -10.48 27.78 -14.99
C SER A 386 -10.12 27.98 -13.52
N ASP A 387 -10.74 28.97 -12.89
CA ASP A 387 -10.54 29.37 -11.49
C ASP A 387 -11.81 29.06 -10.68
N LEU A 388 -11.78 27.99 -9.88
CA LEU A 388 -12.95 27.27 -9.39
C LEU A 388 -12.98 27.23 -7.86
N TYR A 389 -13.72 28.18 -7.29
CA TYR A 389 -13.91 28.30 -5.84
C TYR A 389 -15.37 28.03 -5.46
N GLY A 390 -15.59 26.94 -4.73
CA GLY A 390 -16.89 26.56 -4.17
C GLY A 390 -16.83 26.25 -2.67
N SER A 391 -18.00 26.01 -2.09
CA SER A 391 -18.13 25.78 -0.64
C SER A 391 -17.90 24.34 -0.19
N GLY A 392 -18.00 23.37 -1.11
CA GLY A 392 -17.74 21.94 -0.86
C GLY A 392 -16.67 21.40 -1.80
N ARG A 393 -17.00 20.36 -2.57
CA ARG A 393 -16.05 19.73 -3.51
C ARG A 393 -15.74 20.65 -4.68
N SER A 394 -14.47 20.75 -5.04
CA SER A 394 -14.05 21.54 -6.20
C SER A 394 -14.42 20.85 -7.52
N ILE A 395 -14.28 19.53 -7.59
CA ILE A 395 -14.63 18.73 -8.77
C ILE A 395 -15.05 17.32 -8.40
N PHE A 396 -16.13 16.85 -9.03
CA PHE A 396 -16.59 15.47 -8.99
C PHE A 396 -16.78 14.95 -10.42
N LEU A 397 -16.06 13.89 -10.77
CA LEU A 397 -16.19 13.17 -12.04
C LEU A 397 -16.71 11.77 -11.78
N TYR A 398 -17.75 11.37 -12.53
CA TYR A 398 -18.34 10.03 -12.45
C TYR A 398 -18.27 9.33 -13.80
N ARG A 399 -17.62 8.17 -13.82
CA ARG A 399 -17.31 7.41 -15.04
C ARG A 399 -16.78 8.27 -16.20
N PRO A 400 -15.77 9.13 -15.97
CA PRO A 400 -15.23 9.94 -17.05
C PRO A 400 -14.47 9.05 -18.04
N HIS A 401 -14.73 9.23 -19.33
CA HIS A 401 -14.02 8.54 -20.41
C HIS A 401 -13.40 9.52 -21.40
N GLY A 402 -12.07 9.54 -21.51
CA GLY A 402 -11.36 10.50 -22.37
C GLY A 402 -11.45 11.95 -21.88
N ALA A 403 -11.34 12.18 -20.57
CA ALA A 403 -11.44 13.52 -19.98
C ALA A 403 -10.11 14.28 -19.99
N LYS A 404 -10.18 15.61 -20.07
CA LYS A 404 -9.05 16.54 -20.02
C LYS A 404 -9.30 17.65 -19.02
N ILE A 405 -8.58 17.60 -17.91
CA ILE A 405 -8.64 18.52 -16.78
C ILE A 405 -7.28 19.18 -16.62
N THR A 406 -7.10 20.41 -17.13
CA THR A 406 -5.77 21.04 -17.14
C THR A 406 -5.75 22.54 -16.93
N GLY A 407 -4.70 23.03 -16.25
CA GLY A 407 -4.46 24.47 -16.09
C GLY A 407 -5.42 25.15 -15.11
N ASN A 408 -6.06 24.39 -14.21
CA ASN A 408 -7.10 24.93 -13.33
C ASN A 408 -6.58 25.23 -11.92
N ASP A 409 -7.19 26.22 -11.28
CA ASP A 409 -7.09 26.48 -9.85
C ASP A 409 -8.37 25.98 -9.16
N PHE A 410 -8.24 24.92 -8.38
CA PHE A 410 -9.32 24.32 -7.59
C PHE A 410 -9.17 24.67 -6.12
N TYR A 411 -10.28 25.05 -5.49
CA TYR A 411 -10.36 25.27 -4.05
C TYR A 411 -11.37 24.30 -3.44
N ASN A 412 -10.89 23.37 -2.63
CA ASN A 412 -11.76 22.51 -1.83
C ASN A 412 -12.29 23.33 -0.66
N GLY A 413 -13.61 23.50 -0.58
CA GLY A 413 -14.26 24.25 0.48
C GLY A 413 -14.41 23.46 1.78
N ARG A 414 -15.32 23.88 2.65
CA ARG A 414 -15.56 23.27 3.97
C ARG A 414 -15.99 21.81 3.83
N TRP A 415 -15.24 20.88 4.44
CA TRP A 415 -15.36 19.43 4.24
C TRP A 415 -15.30 18.97 2.77
N GLY A 416 -14.82 19.86 1.89
CA GLY A 416 -14.67 19.58 0.47
C GLY A 416 -13.45 18.72 0.18
N TRP A 417 -13.58 17.92 -0.87
CA TRP A 417 -12.52 17.12 -1.47
C TRP A 417 -12.69 17.09 -3.00
N TYR A 418 -11.74 16.54 -3.76
CA TYR A 418 -11.94 16.22 -5.18
C TYR A 418 -12.17 14.72 -5.37
N CYS A 419 -13.00 14.34 -6.33
CA CYS A 419 -13.37 12.94 -6.51
C CYS A 419 -13.45 12.56 -7.99
N ILE A 420 -12.70 11.54 -8.38
CA ILE A 420 -12.74 10.94 -9.72
C ILE A 420 -13.10 9.47 -9.55
N SER A 421 -14.35 9.10 -9.83
CA SER A 421 -14.84 7.73 -9.64
C SER A 421 -15.03 7.04 -10.98
N GLY A 422 -14.39 5.88 -11.17
CA GLY A 422 -14.56 5.04 -12.35
C GLY A 422 -13.91 5.58 -13.62
N ALA A 423 -12.68 6.10 -13.52
CA ALA A 423 -12.01 6.73 -14.65
C ALA A 423 -11.67 5.74 -15.78
N ASP A 424 -11.66 6.23 -17.02
CA ASP A 424 -10.95 5.62 -18.14
C ASP A 424 -10.37 6.71 -19.07
N GLY A 425 -9.06 6.85 -19.14
CA GLY A 425 -8.44 7.88 -19.98
C GLY A 425 -8.71 9.28 -19.44
N VAL A 426 -8.27 9.55 -18.21
CA VAL A 426 -8.36 10.90 -17.61
C VAL A 426 -6.99 11.55 -17.61
N VAL A 427 -6.87 12.71 -18.26
CA VAL A 427 -5.72 13.60 -18.18
C VAL A 427 -6.02 14.66 -17.12
N PHE A 428 -5.32 14.61 -15.98
CA PHE A 428 -5.41 15.58 -14.90
C PHE A 428 -4.03 16.20 -14.70
N GLU A 429 -3.75 17.32 -15.36
CA GLU A 429 -2.39 17.89 -15.38
C GLU A 429 -2.30 19.42 -15.24
N ASN A 430 -1.20 19.91 -14.68
CA ASN A 430 -0.94 21.34 -14.50
C ASN A 430 -2.03 22.07 -13.69
N ASN A 431 -2.67 21.39 -12.73
CA ASN A 431 -3.68 22.00 -11.86
C ASN A 431 -3.09 22.35 -10.49
N THR A 432 -3.61 23.40 -9.86
CA THR A 432 -3.40 23.71 -8.45
C THR A 432 -4.65 23.31 -7.68
N LEU A 433 -4.52 22.42 -6.69
CA LEU A 433 -5.59 22.12 -5.73
C LEU A 433 -5.19 22.64 -4.36
N THR A 434 -5.97 23.57 -3.84
CA THR A 434 -5.73 24.17 -2.52
C THR A 434 -6.90 23.82 -1.60
N GLY A 435 -6.59 23.42 -0.36
CA GLY A 435 -7.59 23.44 0.69
C GLY A 435 -8.02 24.89 1.00
N GLY A 436 -9.21 25.26 0.53
CA GLY A 436 -9.75 26.62 0.61
C GLY A 436 -10.43 26.96 1.94
N ASP A 437 -10.62 25.98 2.82
CA ASP A 437 -11.17 26.12 4.17
C ASP A 437 -10.36 25.26 5.16
N LEU A 438 -10.27 25.65 6.43
CA LEU A 438 -9.50 24.90 7.44
C LEU A 438 -10.02 23.47 7.68
N MET A 439 -11.25 23.18 7.25
CA MET A 439 -11.86 21.86 7.31
C MET A 439 -11.85 21.14 5.96
N SER A 440 -11.15 21.66 4.95
CA SER A 440 -11.01 21.02 3.63
C SER A 440 -9.93 19.94 3.63
N THR A 441 -10.11 18.94 2.76
CA THR A 441 -9.14 17.84 2.57
C THR A 441 -8.74 17.74 1.10
N GLY A 442 -7.83 16.81 0.76
CA GLY A 442 -7.43 16.52 -0.61
C GLY A 442 -8.49 15.70 -1.35
N GLY A 443 -8.18 14.46 -1.72
CA GLY A 443 -9.15 13.60 -2.40
C GLY A 443 -8.52 12.47 -3.19
N GLY A 444 -9.21 11.95 -4.21
CA GLY A 444 -8.71 10.74 -4.86
C GLY A 444 -9.42 10.24 -6.11
N ILE A 445 -8.80 9.22 -6.68
CA ILE A 445 -9.26 8.44 -7.83
C ILE A 445 -9.73 7.09 -7.31
N ASN A 446 -10.97 6.70 -7.53
CA ASN A 446 -11.54 5.61 -6.75
C ASN A 446 -12.58 4.78 -7.51
N CYS A 447 -13.02 3.71 -6.85
CA CYS A 447 -14.16 2.91 -7.26
C CYS A 447 -15.37 3.05 -6.33
N LEU A 448 -15.55 4.23 -5.73
CA LEU A 448 -16.74 4.53 -4.92
C LEU A 448 -17.97 4.68 -5.82
N TYR A 449 -19.17 4.82 -5.23
CA TYR A 449 -20.42 4.99 -6.00
C TYR A 449 -20.76 3.82 -6.93
N GLY A 450 -20.34 2.60 -6.55
CA GLY A 450 -20.76 1.35 -7.19
C GLY A 450 -20.11 1.06 -8.54
N VAL A 451 -19.00 1.72 -8.88
CA VAL A 451 -18.25 1.41 -10.11
C VAL A 451 -17.33 0.20 -9.89
N PRO A 452 -17.27 -0.77 -10.83
CA PRO A 452 -16.47 -1.98 -10.66
C PRO A 452 -14.96 -1.80 -10.91
N TRP A 453 -14.58 -0.71 -11.58
CA TRP A 453 -13.18 -0.46 -11.94
C TRP A 453 -12.92 1.02 -12.20
N SER A 454 -11.64 1.40 -12.19
CA SER A 454 -11.11 2.71 -12.58
C SER A 454 -9.70 2.51 -13.15
N GLN A 455 -9.38 3.13 -14.29
CA GLN A 455 -8.12 2.88 -14.99
C GLN A 455 -7.65 4.07 -15.82
N ASN A 456 -6.41 3.97 -16.32
CA ASN A 456 -5.87 4.85 -17.36
C ASN A 456 -5.96 6.34 -16.96
N VAL A 457 -5.23 6.71 -15.91
CA VAL A 457 -5.21 8.09 -15.41
C VAL A 457 -3.80 8.64 -15.55
N TYR A 458 -3.67 9.77 -16.24
CA TYR A 458 -2.46 10.57 -16.31
C TYR A 458 -2.60 11.76 -15.35
N TYR A 459 -1.93 11.67 -14.19
CA TYR A 459 -1.99 12.67 -13.12
C TYR A 459 -0.62 13.36 -12.99
N ALA A 460 -0.43 14.50 -13.62
CA ALA A 460 0.91 15.06 -13.79
C ALA A 460 1.03 16.56 -13.50
N HIS A 461 2.17 16.97 -12.95
CA HIS A 461 2.51 18.39 -12.76
C HIS A 461 1.46 19.19 -11.97
N ASN A 462 0.72 18.53 -11.09
CA ASN A 462 -0.23 19.19 -10.21
C ASN A 462 0.45 19.65 -8.92
N THR A 463 -0.07 20.70 -8.32
CA THR A 463 0.32 21.18 -6.98
C THR A 463 -0.85 21.02 -6.02
N LEU A 464 -0.66 20.28 -4.94
CA LEU A 464 -1.66 20.04 -3.91
C LEU A 464 -1.16 20.56 -2.57
N LYS A 465 -1.93 21.42 -1.90
CA LYS A 465 -1.52 22.04 -0.64
C LYS A 465 -2.67 22.39 0.31
N LEU A 466 -2.33 22.56 1.60
CA LEU A 466 -3.18 23.09 2.67
C LEU A 466 -4.39 22.22 3.02
N MET A 467 -4.19 20.90 3.15
CA MET A 467 -5.23 19.94 3.48
C MET A 467 -5.25 19.70 5.00
N HIS A 468 -6.14 20.41 5.70
CA HIS A 468 -6.15 20.46 7.17
C HIS A 468 -7.33 19.73 7.83
N GLY A 469 -8.41 19.48 7.08
CA GLY A 469 -9.59 18.77 7.57
C GLY A 469 -9.63 17.31 7.19
N TRP A 470 -10.51 16.57 7.89
CA TRP A 470 -10.83 15.16 7.61
C TRP A 470 -9.58 14.28 7.54
N ASP A 471 -9.52 13.23 6.72
CA ASP A 471 -8.35 12.34 6.65
C ASP A 471 -7.08 13.00 6.07
N ARG A 472 -7.20 14.23 5.53
CA ARG A 472 -6.10 15.09 5.02
C ARG A 472 -5.25 14.46 3.91
N GLU A 473 -5.78 13.48 3.18
CA GLU A 473 -5.07 12.77 2.13
C GLU A 473 -5.02 13.61 0.86
N ALA A 474 -3.83 14.01 0.41
CA ALA A 474 -3.73 14.85 -0.79
C ALA A 474 -4.13 14.05 -2.06
N MET A 475 -3.74 12.78 -2.15
CA MET A 475 -4.23 11.84 -3.17
C MET A 475 -4.34 10.42 -2.60
N THR A 476 -5.52 9.80 -2.75
CA THR A 476 -5.80 8.40 -2.39
C THR A 476 -6.43 7.61 -3.54
N SER A 477 -6.29 6.28 -3.51
CA SER A 477 -6.88 5.36 -4.49
C SER A 477 -7.90 4.37 -3.89
N ASP A 478 -8.97 4.86 -3.28
CA ASP A 478 -9.93 3.99 -2.58
C ASP A 478 -10.64 3.01 -3.52
N ALA A 479 -10.70 1.73 -3.14
CA ALA A 479 -11.54 0.74 -3.83
C ALA A 479 -12.75 0.32 -2.98
N GLY A 480 -13.88 0.08 -3.63
CA GLY A 480 -15.17 -0.18 -2.98
C GLY A 480 -15.46 -1.64 -2.57
N GLY A 481 -14.43 -2.45 -2.26
CA GLY A 481 -14.56 -3.79 -1.65
C GLY A 481 -14.26 -5.00 -2.54
N GLY A 482 -14.43 -6.21 -1.99
CA GLY A 482 -14.28 -7.51 -2.68
C GLY A 482 -15.45 -8.47 -2.41
N THR A 483 -15.54 -9.53 -3.22
CA THR A 483 -16.63 -10.52 -3.17
C THR A 483 -16.16 -11.93 -2.79
N TYR A 484 -14.89 -12.26 -3.06
CA TYR A 484 -14.31 -13.57 -2.76
C TYR A 484 -12.84 -13.47 -2.40
N ALA A 485 -12.37 -14.31 -1.47
CA ALA A 485 -10.96 -14.52 -1.17
C ALA A 485 -10.76 -15.93 -0.60
N GLY A 486 -10.12 -16.82 -1.35
CA GLY A 486 -10.03 -18.24 -0.98
C GLY A 486 -9.46 -19.12 -2.10
N ALA A 487 -9.65 -20.43 -1.95
CA ALA A 487 -9.10 -21.42 -2.86
C ALA A 487 -9.86 -21.53 -4.19
N VAL A 488 -9.17 -22.04 -5.21
CA VAL A 488 -9.78 -22.44 -6.48
C VAL A 488 -10.23 -23.90 -6.41
N ALA A 489 -11.40 -24.24 -6.96
CA ALA A 489 -11.83 -25.63 -7.11
C ALA A 489 -11.30 -26.23 -8.43
N SER A 490 -11.43 -25.47 -9.52
CA SER A 490 -10.91 -25.83 -10.84
C SER A 490 -10.81 -24.58 -11.73
N ALA A 491 -10.01 -24.65 -12.78
CA ALA A 491 -9.96 -23.63 -13.83
C ALA A 491 -9.70 -24.29 -15.18
N ASP A 492 -10.09 -23.60 -16.24
CA ASP A 492 -9.68 -23.91 -17.61
C ASP A 492 -8.90 -22.71 -18.19
N ALA A 493 -8.69 -22.68 -19.51
CA ALA A 493 -7.93 -21.62 -20.15
C ALA A 493 -8.51 -20.22 -19.89
N GLN A 494 -9.83 -20.05 -19.80
CA GLN A 494 -10.50 -18.73 -19.77
C GLN A 494 -11.62 -18.64 -18.71
N SER A 495 -11.74 -19.62 -17.82
CA SER A 495 -12.68 -19.59 -16.70
C SER A 495 -12.09 -20.15 -15.42
N ILE A 496 -12.69 -19.78 -14.30
CA ILE A 496 -12.33 -20.26 -12.97
C ILE A 496 -13.60 -20.63 -12.18
N THR A 497 -13.54 -21.72 -11.43
CA THR A 497 -14.54 -22.08 -10.43
C THR A 497 -13.89 -21.97 -9.06
N VAL A 498 -14.36 -21.03 -8.24
CA VAL A 498 -13.87 -20.86 -6.87
C VAL A 498 -14.42 -21.95 -5.93
N ALA A 499 -13.74 -22.20 -4.81
CA ALA A 499 -14.10 -23.28 -3.90
C ALA A 499 -15.40 -22.99 -3.12
N ASP A 500 -15.56 -21.76 -2.62
CA ASP A 500 -16.72 -21.34 -1.81
C ASP A 500 -17.56 -20.30 -2.56
N ASP A 501 -18.78 -20.06 -2.08
CA ASP A 501 -19.72 -19.13 -2.72
C ASP A 501 -19.25 -17.66 -2.57
N PRO A 502 -19.04 -16.93 -3.69
CA PRO A 502 -18.81 -15.48 -3.63
C PRO A 502 -20.04 -14.70 -3.17
N ASN A 503 -19.82 -13.55 -2.54
CA ASN A 503 -20.90 -12.65 -2.16
C ASN A 503 -21.22 -11.65 -3.28
N TRP A 504 -22.08 -12.03 -4.23
CA TRP A 504 -22.47 -11.19 -5.36
C TRP A 504 -23.46 -10.06 -5.01
N SER A 505 -24.02 -10.04 -3.80
CA SER A 505 -25.20 -9.21 -3.45
C SER A 505 -24.98 -7.69 -3.44
N ARG A 506 -23.73 -7.21 -3.51
CA ARG A 506 -23.39 -5.80 -3.25
C ARG A 506 -23.50 -4.88 -4.47
N LYS A 507 -23.25 -5.37 -5.69
CA LYS A 507 -23.15 -4.58 -6.94
C LYS A 507 -22.87 -5.51 -8.14
N ASP A 508 -22.91 -4.97 -9.36
CA ASP A 508 -22.39 -5.63 -10.56
C ASP A 508 -20.85 -5.70 -10.50
N TRP A 509 -20.30 -6.89 -10.74
CA TRP A 509 -18.86 -7.16 -10.74
C TRP A 509 -18.27 -7.29 -12.15
N THR A 510 -19.08 -7.12 -13.20
CA THR A 510 -18.61 -7.11 -14.59
C THR A 510 -17.56 -6.02 -14.78
N GLY A 511 -16.39 -6.39 -15.33
CA GLY A 511 -15.22 -5.51 -15.46
C GLY A 511 -14.34 -5.38 -14.21
N SER A 512 -14.73 -5.95 -13.07
CA SER A 512 -13.83 -6.18 -11.92
C SER A 512 -12.79 -7.27 -12.28
N ALA A 513 -11.99 -7.73 -11.31
CA ALA A 513 -10.93 -8.71 -11.61
C ALA A 513 -10.83 -9.87 -10.62
N VAL A 514 -10.37 -11.01 -11.15
CA VAL A 514 -9.86 -12.16 -10.39
C VAL A 514 -8.34 -12.06 -10.35
N PHE A 515 -7.74 -12.13 -9.16
CA PHE A 515 -6.31 -12.07 -8.91
C PHE A 515 -5.82 -13.39 -8.32
N VAL A 516 -4.79 -14.01 -8.91
CA VAL A 516 -4.14 -15.20 -8.37
C VAL A 516 -3.04 -14.78 -7.39
N LEU A 517 -3.35 -14.84 -6.10
CA LEU A 517 -2.50 -14.35 -5.00
C LEU A 517 -1.37 -15.32 -4.67
N ASP A 518 -1.62 -16.63 -4.72
CA ASP A 518 -0.64 -17.66 -4.41
C ASP A 518 -0.92 -18.97 -5.17
N GLY A 519 0.05 -19.89 -5.18
CA GLY A 519 -0.03 -21.17 -5.89
C GLY A 519 0.21 -21.06 -7.39
N LYS A 520 -0.25 -22.06 -8.15
CA LYS A 520 -0.02 -22.12 -9.61
C LYS A 520 -0.60 -20.91 -10.34
N GLY A 521 0.21 -20.25 -11.16
CA GLY A 521 -0.20 -19.05 -11.90
C GLY A 521 -0.27 -17.77 -11.07
N MET A 522 0.27 -17.77 -9.84
CA MET A 522 0.44 -16.57 -8.99
C MET A 522 0.96 -15.36 -9.77
N GLY A 523 0.38 -14.19 -9.48
CA GLY A 523 0.75 -12.90 -10.08
C GLY A 523 -0.05 -12.53 -11.33
N GLN A 524 -0.92 -13.41 -11.83
CA GLN A 524 -1.82 -13.08 -12.94
C GLN A 524 -3.16 -12.54 -12.45
N TYR A 525 -3.77 -11.66 -13.24
CA TYR A 525 -5.14 -11.23 -13.03
C TYR A 525 -5.90 -11.16 -14.36
N ARG A 526 -7.22 -11.30 -14.32
CA ARG A 526 -8.11 -11.25 -15.49
C ARG A 526 -9.37 -10.49 -15.17
N ARG A 527 -9.95 -9.79 -16.15
CA ARG A 527 -11.24 -9.12 -15.95
C ARG A 527 -12.37 -10.12 -16.02
N ILE A 528 -13.39 -9.85 -15.22
CA ILE A 528 -14.63 -10.63 -15.21
C ILE A 528 -15.50 -10.15 -16.37
N VAL A 529 -15.84 -11.06 -17.28
CA VAL A 529 -16.84 -10.84 -18.33
C VAL A 529 -18.21 -11.26 -17.85
N LYS A 530 -18.29 -12.38 -17.15
CA LYS A 530 -19.54 -12.97 -16.66
C LYS A 530 -19.27 -13.86 -15.46
N TYR A 531 -20.27 -14.04 -14.61
CA TYR A 531 -20.21 -14.97 -13.48
C TYR A 531 -21.58 -15.62 -13.24
N ASP A 532 -21.57 -16.86 -12.78
CA ASP A 532 -22.75 -17.63 -12.38
C ASP A 532 -22.39 -18.58 -11.23
N GLY A 533 -22.99 -18.35 -10.05
CA GLY A 533 -22.62 -19.06 -8.82
C GLY A 533 -21.13 -18.93 -8.52
N ARG A 534 -20.41 -20.06 -8.53
CA ARG A 534 -18.96 -20.13 -8.29
C ARG A 534 -18.11 -20.00 -9.54
N LYS A 535 -18.72 -20.03 -10.73
CA LYS A 535 -18.00 -19.95 -12.01
C LYS A 535 -17.87 -18.50 -12.48
N VAL A 536 -16.68 -18.14 -12.94
CA VAL A 536 -16.34 -16.82 -13.46
C VAL A 536 -15.67 -16.97 -14.83
N GLU A 537 -16.19 -16.26 -15.84
CA GLU A 537 -15.67 -16.19 -17.21
C GLU A 537 -14.83 -14.92 -17.40
N LEU A 538 -13.73 -15.04 -18.14
CA LEU A 538 -12.65 -14.05 -18.16
C LEU A 538 -12.44 -13.43 -19.54
N ASP A 539 -11.92 -12.20 -19.59
CA ASP A 539 -11.69 -11.44 -20.82
C ASP A 539 -10.60 -12.03 -21.72
N GLU A 540 -9.59 -12.67 -21.14
CA GLU A 540 -8.51 -13.32 -21.87
C GLU A 540 -8.05 -14.63 -21.18
N PRO A 541 -7.44 -15.57 -21.92
CA PRO A 541 -6.93 -16.80 -21.33
C PRO A 541 -5.80 -16.59 -20.31
N TRP A 542 -5.69 -17.47 -19.32
CA TRP A 542 -4.54 -17.54 -18.41
C TRP A 542 -3.25 -17.88 -19.18
N THR A 543 -2.14 -17.25 -18.80
CA THR A 543 -0.81 -17.68 -19.27
C THR A 543 -0.39 -18.98 -18.58
N VAL A 544 -0.71 -19.10 -17.30
CA VAL A 544 -0.62 -20.35 -16.53
C VAL A 544 -1.98 -20.57 -15.87
N VAL A 545 -2.65 -21.67 -16.25
CA VAL A 545 -3.98 -22.02 -15.74
C VAL A 545 -3.88 -22.35 -14.24
N PRO A 546 -4.61 -21.62 -13.36
CA PRO A 546 -4.69 -21.93 -11.93
C PRO A 546 -5.28 -23.32 -11.68
N ASP A 547 -5.05 -23.86 -10.49
CA ASP A 547 -5.63 -25.14 -10.06
C ASP A 547 -5.98 -25.13 -8.58
N SER A 548 -6.29 -26.29 -7.99
CA SER A 548 -6.69 -26.38 -6.58
C SER A 548 -5.61 -25.98 -5.57
N THR A 549 -4.38 -25.75 -6.00
CA THR A 549 -3.32 -25.18 -5.15
C THR A 549 -3.36 -23.64 -5.10
N SER A 550 -4.16 -23.04 -5.98
CA SER A 550 -4.19 -21.60 -6.17
C SER A 550 -5.12 -20.90 -5.18
N ILE A 551 -4.69 -19.74 -4.70
CA ILE A 551 -5.48 -18.83 -3.87
C ILE A 551 -5.78 -17.58 -4.68
N VAL A 552 -7.05 -17.19 -4.71
CA VAL A 552 -7.51 -16.03 -5.47
C VAL A 552 -8.25 -15.03 -4.60
N THR A 553 -8.32 -13.79 -5.07
CA THR A 553 -9.35 -12.85 -4.64
C THR A 553 -10.08 -12.26 -5.83
N ILE A 554 -11.36 -11.95 -5.63
CA ILE A 554 -12.22 -11.28 -6.59
C ILE A 554 -12.59 -9.92 -5.99
N THR A 555 -12.12 -8.85 -6.62
CA THR A 555 -12.30 -7.46 -6.17
C THR A 555 -12.29 -6.50 -7.36
N MET A 556 -12.60 -5.24 -7.12
CA MET A 556 -12.59 -4.18 -8.13
C MET A 556 -11.22 -4.05 -8.79
N LEU A 557 -11.18 -3.48 -10.00
CA LEU A 557 -9.92 -3.26 -10.71
C LEU A 557 -9.52 -1.79 -10.71
N GLN A 558 -8.33 -1.49 -10.18
CA GLN A 558 -7.69 -0.19 -10.32
C GLN A 558 -6.31 -0.35 -10.95
N ARG A 559 -6.08 0.25 -12.13
CA ARG A 559 -4.82 0.04 -12.87
C ARG A 559 -4.36 1.23 -13.71
N ASN A 560 -3.08 1.23 -14.06
CA ASN A 560 -2.49 2.17 -15.02
C ASN A 560 -2.64 3.64 -14.61
N TYR A 561 -2.45 3.96 -13.32
CA TYR A 561 -2.34 5.35 -12.89
C TYR A 561 -0.89 5.83 -13.01
N MET A 562 -0.68 6.96 -13.67
CA MET A 562 0.61 7.57 -13.92
C MET A 562 0.72 8.90 -13.16
N PHE A 563 1.45 8.91 -12.05
CA PHE A 563 1.69 10.09 -11.22
C PHE A 563 3.06 10.68 -11.53
N LEU A 564 3.10 11.79 -12.28
CA LEU A 564 4.35 12.34 -12.82
C LEU A 564 4.59 13.78 -12.35
N GLY A 565 5.66 14.01 -11.60
CA GLY A 565 6.12 15.37 -11.31
C GLY A 565 5.13 16.24 -10.52
N ASN A 566 4.29 15.64 -9.67
CA ASN A 566 3.38 16.40 -8.81
C ASN A 566 4.09 16.91 -7.55
N SER A 567 3.58 17.98 -6.96
CA SER A 567 4.07 18.54 -5.69
C SER A 567 2.98 18.51 -4.63
N PHE A 568 3.29 17.96 -3.47
CA PHE A 568 2.37 17.84 -2.34
C PHE A 568 2.94 18.53 -1.11
N ALA A 569 2.12 19.33 -0.44
CA ALA A 569 2.49 19.96 0.82
C ALA A 569 1.33 20.00 1.82
N ASP A 570 1.65 20.01 3.12
CA ASP A 570 0.68 20.30 4.19
C ASP A 570 -0.56 19.39 4.16
N ALA A 571 -0.31 18.08 4.24
CA ALA A 571 -1.31 17.01 4.14
C ALA A 571 -0.91 15.85 5.07
N SER A 572 -1.84 14.96 5.44
CA SER A 572 -1.48 13.78 6.25
C SER A 572 -0.58 12.83 5.48
N VAL A 573 -0.87 12.62 4.20
CA VAL A 573 -0.13 11.80 3.25
C VAL A 573 -0.14 12.48 1.88
N ALA A 574 1.02 12.51 1.20
CA ALA A 574 1.12 13.10 -0.13
C ALA A 574 0.36 12.26 -1.15
N MET A 575 0.63 10.95 -1.15
CA MET A 575 -0.03 10.01 -2.05
C MET A 575 -0.06 8.62 -1.43
N GLN A 576 -1.22 7.98 -1.51
CA GLN A 576 -1.37 6.59 -1.11
C GLN A 576 -2.14 5.75 -2.14
N TYR A 577 -1.65 4.55 -2.39
CA TYR A 577 -2.40 3.51 -3.04
C TYR A 577 -3.14 2.73 -1.96
N TYR A 578 -4.44 3.00 -1.82
CA TYR A 578 -5.26 2.46 -0.74
C TYR A 578 -6.10 1.28 -1.24
N GLY A 579 -5.44 0.13 -1.38
CA GLY A 579 -6.07 -1.12 -1.78
C GLY A 579 -5.59 -1.54 -3.16
N VAL A 580 -6.54 -1.80 -4.06
CA VAL A 580 -6.19 -2.28 -5.40
C VAL A 580 -5.34 -1.24 -6.13
N SER A 581 -4.15 -1.65 -6.59
CA SER A 581 -3.30 -0.82 -7.44
C SER A 581 -2.43 -1.70 -8.33
N ILE A 582 -2.66 -1.64 -9.64
CA ILE A 582 -2.03 -2.56 -10.59
C ILE A 582 -1.28 -1.78 -11.66
N GLY A 583 0.05 -1.91 -11.71
CA GLY A 583 0.87 -1.24 -12.72
C GLY A 583 0.90 0.29 -12.57
N ASN A 584 0.60 0.81 -11.38
CA ASN A 584 0.68 2.25 -11.12
C ASN A 584 2.14 2.71 -11.08
N ILE A 585 2.42 3.88 -11.64
CA ILE A 585 3.77 4.46 -11.66
C ILE A 585 3.77 5.84 -11.01
N ALA A 586 4.75 6.09 -10.14
CA ALA A 586 5.00 7.35 -9.49
C ALA A 586 6.43 7.80 -9.80
N VAL A 587 6.55 8.86 -10.60
CA VAL A 587 7.85 9.33 -11.11
C VAL A 587 8.05 10.81 -10.81
N GLY A 588 9.15 11.15 -10.12
CA GLY A 588 9.55 12.54 -9.93
C GLY A 588 8.62 13.38 -9.06
N ASN A 589 7.76 12.77 -8.24
CA ASN A 589 6.85 13.51 -7.35
C ASN A 589 7.59 14.05 -6.13
N ARG A 590 7.11 15.16 -5.57
CA ARG A 590 7.70 15.87 -4.44
C ARG A 590 6.74 15.94 -3.26
N SER A 591 7.25 15.69 -2.07
CA SER A 591 6.49 15.74 -0.82
C SER A 591 7.20 16.64 0.21
N ALA A 592 6.47 17.52 0.88
CA ALA A 592 6.95 18.30 2.01
C ALA A 592 5.86 18.39 3.10
N ARG A 593 6.22 18.16 4.36
CA ARG A 593 5.28 18.21 5.49
C ARG A 593 4.07 17.29 5.31
N THR A 594 4.34 16.06 4.90
CA THR A 594 3.38 14.95 4.82
C THR A 594 4.06 13.66 5.29
N ALA A 595 3.30 12.60 5.56
CA ALA A 595 3.86 11.28 5.88
C ALA A 595 4.44 10.52 4.67
N GLY A 596 4.67 11.20 3.54
CA GLY A 596 5.33 10.64 2.37
C GLY A 596 4.39 9.89 1.44
N PHE A 597 4.86 8.76 0.94
CA PHE A 597 4.30 8.01 -0.18
C PHE A 597 4.01 6.57 0.24
N LYS A 598 2.80 6.06 0.02
CA LYS A 598 2.40 4.74 0.53
C LYS A 598 1.81 3.86 -0.57
N SER A 599 2.37 2.67 -0.76
CA SER A 599 1.76 1.60 -1.55
C SER A 599 1.21 0.54 -0.59
N MET A 600 -0.10 0.39 -0.52
CA MET A 600 -0.74 -0.49 0.46
C MET A 600 -1.71 -1.45 -0.22
N ALA A 601 -1.39 -2.74 -0.16
CA ALA A 601 -2.41 -3.77 -0.27
C ALA A 601 -3.14 -3.88 1.08
N LEU A 602 -4.46 -4.07 1.10
CA LEU A 602 -5.17 -4.19 2.37
C LEU A 602 -6.48 -4.96 2.27
N ASN A 603 -6.98 -5.38 3.42
CA ASN A 603 -8.36 -5.79 3.55
C ASN A 603 -9.25 -4.57 3.82
N TYR A 604 -9.89 -4.09 2.76
CA TYR A 604 -10.84 -2.99 2.81
C TYR A 604 -12.17 -3.47 2.24
N HIS A 605 -13.00 -4.04 3.12
CA HIS A 605 -14.24 -4.74 2.73
C HIS A 605 -14.01 -5.89 1.72
N GLY A 606 -12.85 -6.55 1.80
CA GLY A 606 -12.36 -7.58 0.87
C GLY A 606 -10.85 -7.48 0.70
N MET A 607 -10.19 -8.56 0.27
CA MET A 607 -8.74 -8.57 0.03
C MET A 607 -8.42 -7.80 -1.26
N GLN A 608 -7.61 -6.75 -1.16
CA GLN A 608 -7.29 -5.86 -2.27
C GLN A 608 -5.76 -5.81 -2.52
N PRO A 609 -5.26 -6.37 -3.64
CA PRO A 609 -3.83 -6.48 -3.91
C PRO A 609 -3.19 -5.23 -4.54
N SER A 610 -1.89 -5.02 -4.30
CA SER A 610 -1.07 -3.95 -4.89
C SER A 610 0.10 -4.55 -5.66
N TRP A 611 0.02 -4.59 -7.01
CA TRP A 611 0.97 -5.31 -7.85
C TRP A 611 1.64 -4.43 -8.90
N TYR A 612 2.91 -4.72 -9.19
CA TYR A 612 3.65 -4.15 -10.31
C TYR A 612 3.79 -2.62 -10.27
N CYS A 613 3.73 -2.05 -9.08
CA CYS A 613 3.84 -0.60 -8.86
C CYS A 613 5.30 -0.15 -8.89
N GLN A 614 5.57 1.08 -9.34
CA GLN A 614 6.93 1.62 -9.40
C GLN A 614 7.03 3.04 -8.85
N TRP A 615 8.03 3.26 -8.00
CA TRP A 615 8.37 4.53 -7.35
C TRP A 615 9.77 4.94 -7.79
N ILE A 616 9.85 5.83 -8.78
CA ILE A 616 11.09 6.17 -9.47
C ILE A 616 11.42 7.66 -9.31
N GLY A 617 12.54 7.98 -8.67
CA GLY A 617 13.03 9.36 -8.63
C GLY A 617 12.15 10.35 -7.88
N ASN A 618 11.29 9.88 -6.96
CA ASN A 618 10.49 10.76 -6.11
C ASN A 618 11.34 11.38 -5.00
N GLU A 619 10.86 12.47 -4.42
CA GLU A 619 11.61 13.30 -3.49
C GLU A 619 10.78 13.65 -2.25
N ILE A 620 11.28 13.37 -1.06
CA ILE A 620 10.74 13.86 0.21
C ILE A 620 11.69 14.97 0.70
N LEU A 621 11.23 16.22 0.63
CA LEU A 621 12.00 17.42 0.95
C LEU A 621 12.02 17.66 2.47
N GLU A 622 10.86 17.57 3.11
CA GLU A 622 10.66 17.78 4.54
C GLU A 622 9.82 16.62 5.09
N GLY A 623 10.44 15.69 5.81
CA GLY A 623 9.77 14.51 6.35
C GLY A 623 9.06 14.71 7.69
N ASN A 624 9.11 15.91 8.26
CA ASN A 624 8.38 16.24 9.49
C ASN A 624 6.90 16.48 9.19
N PHE A 625 6.01 15.85 9.94
CA PHE A 625 4.57 16.11 9.83
C PHE A 625 3.88 16.12 11.20
N TYR A 626 2.68 16.70 11.25
CA TYR A 626 1.79 16.68 12.40
C TYR A 626 0.45 16.05 12.03
N GLN A 627 0.01 15.05 12.80
CA GLN A 627 -1.15 14.19 12.55
C GLN A 627 -1.17 13.67 11.10
N GLY A 628 -0.11 12.94 10.74
CA GLY A 628 0.07 12.37 9.42
C GLY A 628 -0.15 10.86 9.38
N GLY A 629 0.16 10.29 8.22
CA GLY A 629 -0.14 8.91 7.91
C GLY A 629 -1.58 8.72 7.48
N SER A 630 -1.90 7.54 6.95
CA SER A 630 -3.24 7.19 6.52
C SER A 630 -4.23 7.35 7.68
N ASN A 631 -5.36 7.99 7.41
CA ASN A 631 -6.39 8.34 8.42
C ASN A 631 -5.84 9.09 9.65
N GLN A 632 -4.77 9.88 9.50
CA GLN A 632 -4.15 10.66 10.58
C GLN A 632 -3.70 9.82 11.80
N SER A 633 -3.37 8.55 11.55
CA SER A 633 -3.06 7.57 12.60
C SER A 633 -1.78 7.87 13.40
N THR A 634 -0.93 8.80 12.94
CA THR A 634 0.37 9.09 13.55
C THR A 634 0.48 10.56 13.93
N LEU A 635 0.63 10.86 15.23
CA LEU A 635 0.73 12.24 15.72
C LEU A 635 1.96 12.97 15.15
N ALA A 636 3.14 12.34 15.21
CA ALA A 636 4.37 12.84 14.62
C ALA A 636 5.32 11.64 14.43
N ALA A 637 5.99 11.57 13.28
CA ALA A 637 7.06 10.64 12.98
C ALA A 637 7.86 11.13 11.76
N GLU A 638 8.85 10.35 11.35
CA GLU A 638 9.48 10.49 10.04
C GLU A 638 8.50 10.12 8.92
N ALA A 639 8.57 10.83 7.80
CA ALA A 639 7.85 10.47 6.58
C ALA A 639 8.41 9.19 5.98
N GLU A 640 7.60 8.47 5.21
CA GLU A 640 8.01 7.17 4.69
C GLU A 640 7.69 7.03 3.20
N LEU A 641 8.57 6.37 2.46
CA LEU A 641 8.20 5.69 1.21
C LEU A 641 7.96 4.23 1.55
N VAL A 642 6.70 3.80 1.47
CA VAL A 642 6.25 2.51 2.01
C VAL A 642 5.75 1.57 0.92
N VAL A 643 6.12 0.30 1.03
CA VAL A 643 5.50 -0.82 0.30
C VAL A 643 5.08 -1.88 1.30
N LEU A 644 3.77 -2.01 1.54
CA LEU A 644 3.28 -2.95 2.55
C LEU A 644 1.97 -3.64 2.16
N ALA A 645 1.57 -4.60 3.00
CA ALA A 645 0.31 -5.30 2.91
C ALA A 645 -0.31 -5.47 4.31
N HIS A 646 -1.60 -5.13 4.45
CA HIS A 646 -2.35 -5.20 5.72
C HIS A 646 -3.65 -6.03 5.55
N PRO A 647 -3.57 -7.37 5.53
CA PRO A 647 -4.76 -8.22 5.38
C PRO A 647 -5.72 -8.15 6.58
N ARG A 648 -5.25 -7.75 7.78
CA ARG A 648 -6.03 -7.64 9.03
C ARG A 648 -6.98 -8.82 9.35
N ARG A 649 -6.72 -9.99 8.76
CA ARG A 649 -7.50 -11.23 8.90
C ARG A 649 -6.52 -12.26 9.47
N GLY A 650 -6.75 -12.70 10.71
CA GLY A 650 -5.74 -13.39 11.52
C GLY A 650 -5.26 -14.75 10.99
N ASP A 651 -6.04 -15.39 10.11
CA ASP A 651 -5.71 -16.63 9.41
C ASP A 651 -5.10 -16.40 8.01
N TRP A 652 -5.00 -15.15 7.56
CA TRP A 652 -4.45 -14.85 6.25
C TRP A 652 -2.93 -14.98 6.26
N GLN A 653 -2.39 -15.73 5.29
CA GLN A 653 -0.95 -15.97 5.17
C GLN A 653 -0.37 -15.67 3.78
N TRP A 654 -1.24 -15.34 2.82
CA TRP A 654 -0.88 -15.21 1.41
C TRP A 654 -0.49 -13.79 1.02
N PRO A 655 0.40 -13.62 0.04
CA PRO A 655 0.87 -12.30 -0.37
C PRO A 655 -0.24 -11.46 -1.01
N MET A 656 -0.17 -10.15 -0.77
CA MET A 656 -1.07 -9.17 -1.40
C MET A 656 -0.31 -8.06 -2.11
N SER A 657 0.93 -7.77 -1.69
CA SER A 657 1.84 -6.87 -2.41
C SER A 657 2.86 -7.68 -3.18
N LEU A 658 3.04 -7.38 -4.48
CA LEU A 658 3.89 -8.16 -5.38
C LEU A 658 4.60 -7.26 -6.40
N GLY A 659 5.91 -7.44 -6.57
CA GLY A 659 6.61 -6.95 -7.76
C GLY A 659 6.80 -5.43 -7.81
N THR A 660 7.21 -4.81 -6.70
CA THR A 660 7.36 -3.34 -6.63
C THR A 660 8.81 -2.90 -6.87
N VAL A 661 9.00 -1.77 -7.56
CA VAL A 661 10.32 -1.15 -7.76
C VAL A 661 10.38 0.20 -7.03
N VAL A 662 11.36 0.36 -6.12
CA VAL A 662 11.67 1.60 -5.41
C VAL A 662 13.08 2.02 -5.79
N ARG A 663 13.19 2.97 -6.73
CA ARG A 663 14.46 3.30 -7.37
C ARG A 663 14.74 4.79 -7.45
N GLY A 664 15.96 5.20 -7.12
CA GLY A 664 16.42 6.56 -7.43
C GLY A 664 15.77 7.66 -6.60
N ASN A 665 15.01 7.32 -5.54
CA ASN A 665 14.29 8.29 -4.73
C ASN A 665 15.25 9.03 -3.79
N LYS A 666 14.92 10.28 -3.45
CA LYS A 666 15.71 11.14 -2.55
C LYS A 666 14.89 11.53 -1.32
N LEU A 667 15.36 11.20 -0.13
CA LEU A 667 14.69 11.47 1.14
C LEU A 667 15.64 12.36 1.95
N HIS A 668 15.36 13.66 2.04
CA HIS A 668 16.35 14.66 2.49
C HIS A 668 16.43 14.87 4.00
N SER A 669 15.31 14.68 4.71
CA SER A 669 15.23 14.86 6.16
C SER A 669 14.06 14.12 6.77
N ASN A 670 14.27 13.53 7.94
CA ASN A 670 13.26 12.82 8.75
C ASN A 670 12.39 11.90 7.90
N ALA A 671 13.03 11.11 7.03
CA ALA A 671 12.30 10.25 6.12
C ALA A 671 13.08 8.99 5.75
N HIS A 672 12.39 7.87 5.61
CA HIS A 672 13.01 6.56 5.35
C HIS A 672 12.17 5.67 4.42
N ILE A 673 12.71 4.51 4.05
CA ILE A 673 12.03 3.52 3.20
C ILE A 673 11.63 2.32 4.07
N THR A 674 10.37 1.88 3.96
CA THR A 674 9.84 0.73 4.72
C THR A 674 9.17 -0.27 3.79
N ILE A 675 9.61 -1.53 3.88
CA ILE A 675 9.07 -2.68 3.15
C ILE A 675 8.47 -3.68 4.13
N GLY A 676 7.22 -4.07 3.90
CA GLY A 676 6.45 -4.93 4.79
C GLY A 676 5.76 -4.18 5.93
N SER A 677 5.12 -4.93 6.81
CA SER A 677 4.35 -4.40 7.94
C SER A 677 4.95 -4.82 9.29
N ARG A 678 4.79 -3.97 10.32
CA ARG A 678 5.23 -4.25 11.70
C ARG A 678 4.43 -5.38 12.38
N ASP A 679 3.30 -5.78 11.81
CA ASP A 679 2.34 -6.71 12.40
C ASP A 679 2.66 -8.16 11.98
N ALA A 680 3.62 -8.81 12.65
CA ALA A 680 4.08 -10.11 12.19
C ALA A 680 4.38 -11.12 13.31
N ALA A 681 3.31 -11.61 13.96
CA ALA A 681 3.28 -12.97 14.49
C ALA A 681 1.99 -13.65 14.00
N GLY A 682 2.12 -14.67 13.15
CA GLY A 682 0.99 -15.52 12.77
C GLY A 682 0.54 -16.38 13.96
N PRO A 683 -0.72 -16.86 13.98
CA PRO A 683 -1.26 -17.69 15.05
C PRO A 683 -0.51 -19.03 15.25
N ASP A 684 0.31 -19.46 14.29
CA ASP A 684 1.08 -20.71 14.28
C ASP A 684 2.59 -20.50 14.57
N GLY A 685 3.01 -19.28 14.91
CA GLY A 685 4.42 -18.96 15.14
C GLY A 685 5.27 -18.88 13.86
N LYS A 686 4.69 -19.09 12.67
CA LYS A 686 5.34 -18.75 11.40
C LYS A 686 5.08 -17.29 11.08
N THR A 687 6.03 -16.65 10.41
CA THR A 687 5.84 -15.30 9.91
C THR A 687 5.17 -15.36 8.53
N PRO A 688 3.93 -14.86 8.39
CA PRO A 688 3.27 -14.76 7.10
C PRO A 688 4.08 -13.94 6.10
N THR A 689 3.93 -14.18 4.80
CA THR A 689 4.58 -13.36 3.78
C THR A 689 3.54 -12.55 3.01
N PHE A 690 3.32 -11.30 3.41
CA PHE A 690 2.31 -10.44 2.81
C PHE A 690 2.85 -9.56 1.68
N THR A 691 4.15 -9.25 1.72
CA THR A 691 4.82 -8.40 0.71
C THR A 691 5.94 -9.18 0.04
N ARG A 692 5.91 -9.28 -1.29
CA ARG A 692 6.87 -10.07 -2.05
C ARG A 692 7.51 -9.31 -3.19
N ASP A 693 8.76 -9.66 -3.44
CA ASP A 693 9.49 -9.28 -4.65
C ASP A 693 9.57 -7.76 -4.84
N VAL A 694 10.36 -7.11 -3.98
CA VAL A 694 10.57 -5.67 -4.02
C VAL A 694 12.05 -5.37 -4.32
N ILE A 695 12.30 -4.46 -5.26
CA ILE A 695 13.64 -3.89 -5.48
C ILE A 695 13.71 -2.54 -4.76
N VAL A 696 14.73 -2.36 -3.92
CA VAL A 696 15.06 -1.06 -3.30
C VAL A 696 16.49 -0.71 -3.69
N GLU A 697 16.66 0.13 -4.71
CA GLU A 697 18.00 0.45 -5.20
C GLU A 697 18.23 1.91 -5.60
N GLN A 698 19.48 2.35 -5.53
CA GLN A 698 19.89 3.69 -5.97
C GLN A 698 19.15 4.83 -5.27
N ASN A 699 18.56 4.58 -4.10
CA ASN A 699 17.91 5.61 -3.30
C ASN A 699 18.96 6.34 -2.45
N HIS A 700 18.63 7.58 -2.09
CA HIS A 700 19.43 8.40 -1.21
C HIS A 700 18.58 8.82 0.00
N VAL A 701 19.07 8.56 1.21
CA VAL A 701 18.42 8.96 2.45
C VAL A 701 19.38 9.81 3.27
N ALA A 702 18.92 10.95 3.76
CA ALA A 702 19.72 11.87 4.54
C ALA A 702 18.98 12.40 5.77
N ASN A 703 19.73 12.73 6.82
CA ASN A 703 19.26 13.39 8.04
C ASN A 703 18.03 12.70 8.65
N ALA A 704 18.17 11.41 8.94
CA ALA A 704 17.09 10.55 9.43
C ALA A 704 17.59 9.59 10.50
N ASP A 705 16.70 9.11 11.36
CA ASP A 705 17.02 8.02 12.28
C ASP A 705 17.17 6.70 11.51
N ARG A 706 16.47 6.58 10.36
CA ARG A 706 16.34 5.34 9.60
C ARG A 706 16.65 5.50 8.12
N GLY A 707 17.32 4.51 7.55
CA GLY A 707 17.54 4.34 6.11
C GLY A 707 16.50 3.43 5.43
N VAL A 708 16.79 2.13 5.34
CA VAL A 708 15.90 1.12 4.70
C VAL A 708 15.51 0.02 5.69
N TRP A 709 14.21 -0.14 5.94
CA TRP A 709 13.64 -1.15 6.83
C TRP A 709 12.93 -2.23 6.04
N VAL A 710 13.29 -3.48 6.31
CA VAL A 710 12.66 -4.66 5.76
C VAL A 710 12.09 -5.49 6.91
N HIS A 711 10.77 -5.53 6.98
CA HIS A 711 10.03 -6.26 8.00
C HIS A 711 10.00 -7.77 7.73
N ARG A 712 9.69 -8.54 8.77
CA ARG A 712 9.73 -10.01 8.74
C ARG A 712 8.67 -10.63 7.82
N ASP A 713 7.60 -9.91 7.52
CA ASP A 713 6.48 -10.36 6.68
C ASP A 713 6.76 -10.26 5.17
N THR A 714 8.04 -10.19 4.80
CA THR A 714 8.50 -9.97 3.44
C THR A 714 9.26 -11.17 2.89
N ALA A 715 9.20 -11.36 1.56
CA ALA A 715 10.08 -12.31 0.86
C ALA A 715 10.55 -11.74 -0.48
N GLY A 716 11.74 -12.12 -0.92
CA GLY A 716 12.24 -11.69 -2.23
C GLY A 716 12.57 -10.19 -2.31
N VAL A 717 12.83 -9.53 -1.18
CA VAL A 717 13.28 -8.13 -1.17
C VAL A 717 14.77 -8.09 -1.53
N LEU A 718 15.14 -7.22 -2.47
CA LEU A 718 16.53 -7.00 -2.89
C LEU A 718 16.88 -5.52 -2.67
N VAL A 719 17.77 -5.28 -1.71
CA VAL A 719 18.25 -3.94 -1.34
C VAL A 719 19.70 -3.79 -1.82
N GLN A 720 20.01 -2.78 -2.63
CA GLN A 720 21.38 -2.56 -3.11
C GLN A 720 21.64 -1.13 -3.55
N ASN A 721 22.89 -0.69 -3.55
CA ASN A 721 23.32 0.61 -4.09
C ASN A 721 22.54 1.82 -3.54
N ASN A 722 22.01 1.73 -2.31
CA ASN A 722 21.42 2.88 -1.62
C ASN A 722 22.53 3.63 -0.87
N THR A 723 22.39 4.95 -0.77
CA THR A 723 23.36 5.85 -0.13
C THR A 723 22.73 6.56 1.06
N PHE A 724 23.53 6.83 2.09
CA PHE A 724 23.05 7.34 3.37
C PHE A 724 23.97 8.43 3.89
N ASP A 725 23.43 9.61 4.19
CA ASP A 725 24.16 10.75 4.74
C ASP A 725 23.55 11.18 6.09
N ASN A 726 24.29 11.10 7.19
CA ASN A 726 23.76 11.42 8.53
C ASN A 726 22.49 10.60 8.87
N VAL A 727 22.61 9.27 8.85
CA VAL A 727 21.52 8.32 9.16
C VAL A 727 21.93 7.40 10.31
N ALA A 728 21.14 7.34 11.38
CA ALA A 728 21.51 6.64 12.61
C ALA A 728 21.60 5.11 12.43
N GLU A 729 20.59 4.48 11.82
CA GLU A 729 20.63 3.08 11.40
C GLU A 729 20.29 3.02 9.90
N THR A 730 21.26 2.66 9.06
CA THR A 730 21.14 2.77 7.60
C THR A 730 20.31 1.66 6.99
N TYR A 731 20.36 0.45 7.56
CA TYR A 731 19.68 -0.71 7.01
C TYR A 731 19.32 -1.72 8.10
N ARG A 732 18.07 -2.19 8.05
CA ARG A 732 17.57 -3.24 8.92
C ARG A 732 16.80 -4.29 8.13
N ASP A 733 17.18 -5.55 8.30
CA ASP A 733 16.40 -6.72 7.88
C ASP A 733 16.02 -7.54 9.11
N GLU A 734 14.76 -7.44 9.51
CA GLU A 734 14.28 -8.08 10.73
C GLU A 734 14.28 -9.61 10.67
N ALA A 735 14.17 -10.19 9.47
CA ALA A 735 14.23 -11.63 9.27
C ALA A 735 15.67 -12.14 9.33
N ALA A 736 16.62 -11.39 8.76
CA ALA A 736 18.05 -11.69 8.89
C ALA A 736 18.51 -11.59 10.35
N ILE A 737 18.10 -10.52 11.06
CA ILE A 737 18.38 -10.35 12.49
C ILE A 737 17.79 -11.52 13.29
N ALA A 738 16.55 -11.91 13.04
CA ALA A 738 15.93 -13.05 13.71
C ALA A 738 16.68 -14.37 13.46
N ARG A 739 17.11 -14.64 12.22
CA ARG A 739 17.91 -15.83 11.88
C ARG A 739 19.26 -15.81 12.57
N GLN A 740 19.93 -14.66 12.63
CA GLN A 740 21.21 -14.52 13.32
C GLN A 740 21.05 -14.76 14.83
N GLN A 741 20.02 -14.19 15.44
CA GLN A 741 19.70 -14.39 16.86
C GLN A 741 19.36 -15.85 17.16
N ALA A 742 18.56 -16.51 16.31
CA ALA A 742 18.22 -17.93 16.46
C ALA A 742 19.45 -18.83 16.29
N ALA A 743 20.34 -18.54 15.34
CA ALA A 743 21.59 -19.27 15.15
C ALA A 743 22.56 -19.08 16.33
N ALA A 744 22.67 -17.85 16.85
CA ALA A 744 23.46 -17.56 18.05
C ALA A 744 22.91 -18.32 19.26
N TRP A 745 21.58 -18.30 19.46
CA TRP A 745 20.90 -19.07 20.50
C TRP A 745 21.14 -20.58 20.36
N ALA A 746 20.97 -21.15 19.16
CA ALA A 746 21.19 -22.57 18.89
C ALA A 746 22.65 -22.99 19.09
N LYS A 747 23.62 -22.12 18.75
CA LYS A 747 25.04 -22.35 19.01
C LYS A 747 25.31 -22.39 20.51
N MET A 748 24.76 -21.43 21.26
CA MET A 748 24.91 -21.36 22.71
C MET A 748 24.32 -22.59 23.41
N MET A 749 23.15 -23.07 22.96
CA MET A 749 22.51 -24.29 23.49
C MET A 749 23.30 -25.59 23.22
N LYS A 750 24.22 -25.60 22.24
CA LYS A 750 25.08 -26.75 21.92
C LYS A 750 26.45 -26.70 22.62
N GLY A 751 26.78 -25.59 23.28
CA GLY A 751 28.06 -25.42 23.98
C GLY A 751 28.19 -26.36 25.18
N THR A 752 29.42 -26.75 25.52
CA THR A 752 29.72 -27.56 26.72
C THR A 752 29.96 -26.72 27.97
N GLY A 753 30.33 -25.44 27.80
CA GLY A 753 30.55 -24.47 28.88
C GLY A 753 29.26 -23.78 29.35
N PRO A 754 29.35 -22.92 30.38
CA PRO A 754 28.22 -22.12 30.85
C PRO A 754 27.77 -21.11 29.79
N ILE A 755 26.47 -20.88 29.73
CA ILE A 755 25.84 -19.89 28.84
C ILE A 755 25.78 -18.49 29.47
N ALA A 756 25.88 -18.41 30.80
CA ALA A 756 26.02 -17.16 31.54
C ALA A 756 26.92 -17.40 32.76
N VAL A 757 27.80 -16.45 33.06
CA VAL A 757 28.71 -16.48 34.22
C VAL A 757 28.75 -15.10 34.86
N TRP A 758 28.33 -14.99 36.11
CA TRP A 758 28.50 -13.78 36.92
C TRP A 758 29.50 -14.09 38.04
N ASN A 759 30.75 -13.65 37.84
CA ASN A 759 31.87 -13.84 38.77
C ASN A 759 32.10 -12.64 39.69
N PHE A 760 31.46 -11.49 39.43
CA PHE A 760 31.50 -10.28 40.28
C PHE A 760 32.89 -9.63 40.52
N ASP A 761 33.95 -10.11 39.86
CA ASP A 761 35.34 -9.65 40.03
C ASP A 761 35.58 -8.18 39.62
N ARG A 762 34.80 -7.63 38.68
CA ARG A 762 34.98 -6.26 38.18
C ARG A 762 34.56 -5.17 39.18
N LYS A 763 33.75 -5.52 40.20
CA LYS A 763 33.22 -4.61 41.22
C LYS A 763 32.53 -3.34 40.66
N ASP A 764 31.72 -3.49 39.63
CA ASP A 764 30.98 -2.36 39.04
C ASP A 764 29.66 -2.11 39.79
N PRO A 765 29.46 -0.94 40.42
CA PRO A 765 28.26 -0.68 41.23
C PRO A 765 26.97 -0.60 40.41
N ASN A 766 27.04 -0.53 39.08
CA ASN A 766 25.87 -0.36 38.20
C ASN A 766 25.53 -1.61 37.39
N ALA A 767 26.41 -2.62 37.34
CA ALA A 767 26.19 -3.84 36.57
C ALA A 767 27.10 -4.99 37.02
N ALA A 768 26.65 -6.22 36.82
CA ALA A 768 27.49 -7.41 36.85
C ALA A 768 27.55 -8.00 35.43
N ASP A 769 28.73 -7.94 34.81
CA ASP A 769 28.94 -8.43 33.45
C ASP A 769 28.78 -9.96 33.36
N ASP A 770 28.27 -10.44 32.24
CA ASP A 770 28.31 -11.86 31.87
C ASP A 770 29.68 -12.23 31.30
N ALA A 771 30.52 -12.87 32.13
CA ALA A 771 31.84 -13.34 31.75
C ALA A 771 31.84 -14.46 30.69
N ALA A 772 30.68 -15.08 30.38
CA ALA A 772 30.56 -15.99 29.24
C ALA A 772 30.52 -15.25 27.89
N GLY A 773 30.32 -13.93 27.89
CA GLY A 773 30.28 -13.10 26.69
C GLY A 773 29.03 -13.27 25.85
N ASN A 774 27.93 -13.78 26.40
CA ASN A 774 26.67 -14.01 25.68
C ASN A 774 25.64 -12.88 25.89
N GLY A 775 26.00 -11.84 26.65
CA GLY A 775 25.21 -10.62 26.84
C GLY A 775 24.06 -10.80 27.84
N PHE A 776 24.30 -11.59 28.90
CA PHE A 776 23.39 -11.72 30.05
C PHE A 776 23.80 -10.85 31.23
N ASP A 777 24.18 -9.59 30.98
CA ASP A 777 24.58 -8.68 32.05
C ASP A 777 23.42 -8.46 33.04
N ALA A 778 23.75 -8.33 34.32
CA ALA A 778 22.77 -8.19 35.40
C ALA A 778 22.84 -6.79 36.03
N MET A 779 21.71 -6.09 36.11
CA MET A 779 21.61 -4.72 36.64
C MET A 779 21.02 -4.77 38.06
N PRO A 780 21.58 -4.04 39.03
CA PRO A 780 21.05 -4.01 40.39
C PRO A 780 19.74 -3.23 40.50
N ASP A 781 18.76 -3.84 41.16
CA ASP A 781 17.57 -3.18 41.71
C ASP A 781 17.82 -2.91 43.19
N GLY A 782 18.53 -1.82 43.48
CA GLY A 782 19.01 -1.45 44.81
C GLY A 782 20.49 -1.10 44.83
N LYS A 783 21.12 -1.17 46.01
CA LYS A 783 22.54 -0.87 46.20
C LYS A 783 23.31 -2.16 46.42
N ILE A 784 24.29 -2.42 45.57
CA ILE A 784 25.18 -3.57 45.72
C ILE A 784 26.53 -3.14 46.29
N ALA A 785 27.09 -4.01 47.13
CA ALA A 785 28.45 -3.91 47.62
C ALA A 785 29.24 -5.16 47.20
N TYR A 786 30.55 -5.14 47.37
CA TYR A 786 31.43 -6.26 47.03
C TYR A 786 32.32 -6.62 48.21
N THR A 787 32.70 -7.89 48.32
CA THR A 787 33.68 -8.40 49.29
C THR A 787 34.74 -9.25 48.60
N ASP A 788 35.97 -9.15 49.08
CA ASP A 788 37.08 -10.03 48.65
C ASP A 788 37.15 -11.33 49.47
N GLU A 789 36.31 -11.47 50.51
CA GLU A 789 36.10 -12.73 51.20
C GLU A 789 35.17 -13.64 50.39
N ALA A 790 35.62 -14.05 49.21
CA ALA A 790 34.87 -14.82 48.24
C ALA A 790 35.56 -16.17 47.92
N PRO A 791 34.81 -17.18 47.46
CA PRO A 791 35.39 -18.43 46.97
C PRO A 791 36.35 -18.20 45.79
N SER A 792 36.05 -17.25 44.90
CA SER A 792 36.96 -16.87 43.81
C SER A 792 36.88 -15.38 43.54
N GLY A 793 38.00 -14.68 43.70
CA GLY A 793 38.09 -13.25 43.39
C GLY A 793 37.23 -12.39 44.32
N SER A 794 36.09 -11.88 43.84
CA SER A 794 35.19 -11.04 44.63
C SER A 794 33.72 -11.48 44.52
N ALA A 795 32.97 -11.35 45.62
CA ALA A 795 31.55 -11.69 45.67
C ALA A 795 30.67 -10.43 45.76
N VAL A 796 29.45 -10.50 45.23
CA VAL A 796 28.44 -9.45 45.47
C VAL A 796 27.79 -9.66 46.84
N VAL A 797 27.68 -8.59 47.63
CA VAL A 797 26.99 -8.55 48.92
C VAL A 797 25.63 -7.89 48.73
N LEU A 798 24.58 -8.62 49.08
CA LEU A 798 23.19 -8.22 49.01
C LEU A 798 22.65 -7.98 50.42
N ASP A 799 22.05 -6.82 50.62
CA ASP A 799 21.62 -6.31 51.94
C ASP A 799 20.28 -6.88 52.43
N GLY A 800 19.69 -7.84 51.71
CA GLY A 800 18.35 -8.35 51.98
C GLY A 800 17.22 -7.44 51.51
N SER A 801 17.52 -6.43 50.68
CA SER A 801 16.54 -5.62 49.93
C SER A 801 16.92 -5.39 48.46
N THR A 802 18.13 -5.78 48.06
CA THR A 802 18.67 -5.64 46.70
C THR A 802 18.72 -6.98 45.97
N GLY A 803 18.41 -6.98 44.67
CA GLY A 803 18.61 -8.11 43.76
C GLY A 803 19.15 -7.65 42.40
N LEU A 804 19.58 -8.58 41.55
CA LEU A 804 20.09 -8.27 40.21
C LEU A 804 19.14 -8.81 39.13
N GLN A 805 18.72 -7.95 38.20
CA GLN A 805 17.85 -8.25 37.06
C GLN A 805 18.68 -8.45 35.79
N VAL A 806 18.47 -9.54 35.06
CA VAL A 806 19.28 -9.87 33.88
C VAL A 806 18.66 -9.29 32.58
N ASP A 807 19.42 -8.44 31.86
CA ASP A 807 18.97 -7.63 30.68
C ASP A 807 18.43 -8.49 29.51
N ARG A 808 18.83 -9.77 29.45
CA ARG A 808 18.30 -10.77 28.48
C ARG A 808 17.70 -12.02 29.12
N GLY A 809 17.42 -11.98 30.42
CA GLY A 809 16.90 -13.11 31.19
C GLY A 809 15.57 -13.67 30.67
N ARG A 810 14.77 -12.86 29.98
CA ARG A 810 13.51 -13.27 29.33
C ARG A 810 13.67 -14.42 28.32
N MET A 811 14.84 -14.58 27.70
CA MET A 811 15.08 -15.61 26.68
C MET A 811 15.41 -17.00 27.25
N ILE A 812 15.66 -17.11 28.57
CA ILE A 812 16.12 -18.36 29.20
C ILE A 812 14.92 -19.26 29.56
N ASN A 813 14.43 -20.01 28.57
CA ASN A 813 13.49 -21.12 28.76
C ASN A 813 14.15 -22.38 28.18
N MET A 814 14.75 -23.21 29.03
CA MET A 814 15.53 -24.39 28.62
C MET A 814 14.91 -25.67 29.18
N PRO A 815 14.80 -26.75 28.39
CA PRO A 815 14.24 -28.02 28.87
C PRO A 815 15.24 -28.78 29.76
N ASN A 816 16.53 -28.71 29.44
CA ASN A 816 17.62 -29.25 30.26
C ASN A 816 18.55 -28.12 30.63
N TRP A 817 18.93 -28.02 31.90
CA TRP A 817 19.84 -26.98 32.35
C TRP A 817 20.42 -27.28 33.72
N THR A 818 21.47 -26.55 34.06
CA THR A 818 22.06 -26.52 35.40
C THR A 818 22.23 -25.07 35.83
N ALA A 819 21.94 -24.76 37.08
CA ALA A 819 22.37 -23.51 37.72
C ALA A 819 23.25 -23.84 38.91
N THR A 820 24.33 -23.10 39.08
CA THR A 820 25.16 -23.16 40.28
C THR A 820 25.41 -21.76 40.82
N ALA A 821 25.69 -21.69 42.11
CA ALA A 821 26.12 -20.46 42.78
C ALA A 821 26.90 -20.83 44.04
N TRP A 822 27.87 -20.00 44.40
CA TRP A 822 28.35 -19.95 45.77
C TRP A 822 27.49 -18.97 46.55
N ILE A 823 27.08 -19.36 47.75
CA ILE A 823 26.28 -18.53 48.64
C ILE A 823 26.89 -18.50 50.04
N LYS A 824 26.85 -17.33 50.69
CA LYS A 824 27.12 -17.13 52.12
C LYS A 824 25.94 -16.37 52.71
N PRO A 825 24.82 -17.08 53.03
CA PRO A 825 23.63 -16.44 53.54
C PRO A 825 23.87 -15.90 54.95
N ALA A 826 23.58 -14.64 55.21
CA ALA A 826 23.60 -14.08 56.57
C ALA A 826 22.46 -14.65 57.44
N ARG A 827 21.37 -15.11 56.80
CA ARG A 827 20.24 -15.76 57.44
C ARG A 827 19.71 -16.92 56.62
N VAL A 828 19.25 -17.94 57.32
CA VAL A 828 18.69 -19.16 56.72
C VAL A 828 17.29 -19.50 57.29
N ASP A 829 16.76 -18.68 58.20
CA ASP A 829 15.48 -18.82 58.92
C ASP A 829 14.31 -18.08 58.25
N GLY A 830 14.34 -18.00 56.92
CA GLY A 830 13.29 -17.37 56.10
C GLY A 830 13.30 -17.91 54.68
N ARG A 831 12.64 -17.21 53.75
CA ARG A 831 12.62 -17.55 52.31
C ARG A 831 13.35 -16.48 51.49
N PHE A 832 14.44 -16.86 50.82
CA PHE A 832 15.29 -15.93 50.08
C PHE A 832 15.69 -16.52 48.73
N GLY A 833 15.42 -15.79 47.64
CA GLY A 833 15.73 -16.27 46.29
C GLY A 833 17.23 -16.20 45.98
N ILE A 834 17.78 -17.26 45.38
CA ILE A 834 19.19 -17.31 44.92
C ILE A 834 19.22 -17.03 43.42
N VAL A 835 18.50 -17.83 42.63
CA VAL A 835 18.24 -17.60 41.21
C VAL A 835 16.78 -17.94 40.93
N SER A 836 16.00 -17.01 40.37
CA SER A 836 14.59 -17.23 40.08
C SER A 836 14.14 -16.53 38.80
N LYS A 837 13.08 -17.05 38.14
CA LYS A 837 12.57 -16.48 36.89
C LYS A 837 11.07 -16.14 36.98
N ARG A 838 10.71 -15.12 37.75
CA ARG A 838 9.31 -14.66 37.85
C ARG A 838 9.17 -13.28 38.50
N THR A 839 7.99 -12.70 38.32
CA THR A 839 7.46 -11.56 39.08
C THR A 839 6.20 -11.96 39.86
N THR A 840 5.71 -11.09 40.75
CA THR A 840 4.54 -11.37 41.59
C THR A 840 3.32 -11.71 40.74
N GLY A 841 2.62 -12.80 41.08
CA GLY A 841 1.40 -13.23 40.39
C GLY A 841 1.61 -14.03 39.10
N THR A 842 2.84 -14.43 38.79
CA THR A 842 3.15 -15.21 37.57
C THR A 842 3.56 -16.66 37.88
N ALA A 843 3.25 -17.57 36.95
CA ALA A 843 3.78 -18.93 36.95
C ALA A 843 5.31 -18.92 36.74
N ALA A 844 6.00 -19.92 37.28
CA ALA A 844 7.45 -19.90 37.47
C ALA A 844 8.13 -21.07 36.73
N PRO A 845 8.99 -20.79 35.73
CA PRO A 845 9.88 -21.79 35.15
C PRO A 845 10.80 -22.43 36.19
N PHE A 846 11.33 -21.65 37.13
CA PHE A 846 12.07 -22.14 38.29
C PHE A 846 12.31 -21.06 39.34
N ILE A 847 12.51 -21.53 40.56
CA ILE A 847 12.95 -20.77 41.73
C ILE A 847 13.91 -21.67 42.49
N ILE A 848 15.14 -21.20 42.69
CA ILE A 848 16.12 -21.79 43.59
C ILE A 848 16.24 -20.85 44.77
N ALA A 849 15.94 -21.33 45.97
CA ALA A 849 15.87 -20.48 47.15
C ALA A 849 16.39 -21.17 48.41
N VAL A 850 16.76 -20.36 49.39
CA VAL A 850 16.91 -20.78 50.79
C VAL A 850 15.54 -20.72 51.44
N ARG A 851 15.11 -21.78 52.13
CA ARG A 851 13.89 -21.80 52.94
C ARG A 851 14.09 -22.58 54.23
N ASP A 852 14.07 -21.89 55.37
CA ASP A 852 14.13 -22.53 56.71
C ASP A 852 15.24 -23.60 56.81
N LYS A 853 16.47 -23.18 56.48
CA LYS A 853 17.72 -23.98 56.41
C LYS A 853 17.81 -24.98 55.27
N ARG A 854 16.84 -25.01 54.36
CA ARG A 854 16.81 -25.95 53.21
C ARG A 854 17.13 -25.22 51.91
N LEU A 855 17.77 -25.94 50.99
CA LEU A 855 17.79 -25.54 49.58
C LEU A 855 16.50 -26.04 48.93
N THR A 856 15.78 -25.16 48.23
CA THR A 856 14.52 -25.50 47.57
C THR A 856 14.59 -25.32 46.07
N PHE A 857 13.81 -26.14 45.38
CA PHE A 857 13.44 -25.93 43.99
C PHE A 857 11.92 -25.87 43.90
N GLU A 858 11.40 -24.82 43.28
CA GLU A 858 9.97 -24.63 43.06
C GLU A 858 9.75 -24.23 41.60
N ALA A 859 8.77 -24.85 40.93
CA ALA A 859 8.38 -24.50 39.57
C ALA A 859 6.97 -24.98 39.24
N THR A 860 6.37 -24.34 38.25
CA THR A 860 5.12 -24.76 37.64
C THR A 860 5.37 -25.64 36.42
N ASP A 861 4.52 -26.64 36.19
CA ASP A 861 4.46 -27.36 34.91
C ASP A 861 3.79 -26.52 33.82
N ALA A 862 3.80 -27.03 32.57
CA ALA A 862 3.17 -26.40 31.42
C ALA A 862 1.68 -26.08 31.58
N GLN A 863 0.98 -26.71 32.54
CA GLN A 863 -0.42 -26.44 32.88
C GLN A 863 -0.57 -25.38 33.99
N GLY A 864 0.53 -24.81 34.47
CA GLY A 864 0.56 -23.80 35.52
C GLY A 864 0.45 -24.37 36.95
N LYS A 865 0.57 -25.69 37.14
CA LYS A 865 0.50 -26.33 38.46
C LYS A 865 1.89 -26.42 39.08
N TRP A 866 2.02 -26.12 40.37
CA TRP A 866 3.28 -26.16 41.15
C TRP A 866 3.76 -27.59 41.45
N SER A 867 3.97 -28.40 40.42
CA SER A 867 4.28 -29.83 40.52
C SER A 867 5.74 -30.12 40.83
N PHE A 868 6.66 -29.15 40.66
CA PHE A 868 8.10 -29.33 40.88
C PHE A 868 8.58 -28.97 42.27
N ASN A 869 7.72 -28.58 43.21
CA ASN A 869 8.16 -28.08 44.52
C ASN A 869 8.75 -29.20 45.39
N PHE A 870 9.97 -29.04 45.89
CA PHE A 870 10.62 -29.88 46.91
C PHE A 870 11.78 -29.14 47.58
N ALA A 871 12.31 -29.72 48.66
CA ALA A 871 13.38 -29.14 49.47
C ALA A 871 14.36 -30.22 49.95
N SER A 872 15.59 -29.82 50.24
CA SER A 872 16.55 -30.65 50.97
C SER A 872 16.20 -30.81 52.45
N GLU A 873 16.95 -31.66 53.16
CA GLU A 873 17.07 -31.57 54.62
C GLU A 873 17.61 -30.19 55.06
N PRO A 874 17.39 -29.75 56.31
CA PRO A 874 17.79 -28.43 56.80
C PRO A 874 19.31 -28.36 57.06
N VAL A 875 20.10 -28.29 56.00
CA VAL A 875 21.57 -28.41 56.02
C VAL A 875 22.33 -27.12 55.67
N LEU A 876 21.64 -26.06 55.26
CA LEU A 876 22.26 -24.75 55.01
C LEU A 876 22.60 -24.05 56.32
N LYS A 877 23.76 -23.38 56.34
CA LYS A 877 24.36 -22.72 57.50
C LYS A 877 24.44 -21.22 57.24
N PRO A 878 24.10 -20.37 58.22
CA PRO A 878 24.37 -18.95 58.10
C PRO A 878 25.88 -18.68 58.13
N ASP A 879 26.30 -17.60 57.49
CA ASP A 879 27.65 -17.03 57.50
C ASP A 879 28.78 -17.98 57.03
N ALA A 880 28.44 -19.06 56.32
CA ALA A 880 29.40 -20.00 55.73
C ALA A 880 29.22 -20.05 54.20
N TRP A 881 30.34 -20.06 53.47
CA TRP A 881 30.32 -20.30 52.02
C TRP A 881 29.92 -21.74 51.73
N GLN A 882 28.93 -21.90 50.86
CA GLN A 882 28.42 -23.18 50.40
C GLN A 882 28.15 -23.12 48.91
N HIS A 883 28.56 -24.15 48.17
CA HIS A 883 28.25 -24.25 46.75
C HIS A 883 26.91 -24.95 46.56
N VAL A 884 25.94 -24.29 45.93
CA VAL A 884 24.62 -24.84 45.65
C VAL A 884 24.44 -25.08 44.16
N ALA A 885 23.70 -26.13 43.81
CA ALA A 885 23.32 -26.36 42.42
C ALA A 885 21.92 -26.97 42.28
N ALA A 886 21.27 -26.68 41.16
CA ALA A 886 20.11 -27.39 40.68
C ALA A 886 20.37 -27.92 39.26
N VAL A 887 20.22 -29.23 39.07
CA VAL A 887 20.35 -29.90 37.77
C VAL A 887 18.97 -30.35 37.33
N VAL A 888 18.47 -29.80 36.23
CA VAL A 888 17.18 -30.14 35.63
C VAL A 888 17.41 -31.01 34.39
N LYS A 889 16.82 -32.20 34.42
CA LYS A 889 16.80 -33.15 33.30
C LYS A 889 15.36 -33.32 32.81
N HIS A 890 15.09 -32.85 31.59
CA HIS A 890 13.82 -32.99 30.91
C HIS A 890 13.33 -34.44 30.91
N GLY A 891 12.06 -34.64 31.27
CA GLY A 891 11.45 -35.97 31.34
C GLY A 891 11.92 -36.85 32.52
N GLN A 892 12.88 -36.40 33.33
CA GLN A 892 13.39 -37.15 34.49
C GLN A 892 13.07 -36.44 35.80
N GLY A 893 13.45 -35.17 35.96
CA GLY A 893 13.23 -34.43 37.19
C GLY A 893 14.37 -33.49 37.55
N VAL A 894 14.48 -33.17 38.85
CA VAL A 894 15.43 -32.17 39.36
C VAL A 894 16.25 -32.75 40.52
N THR A 895 17.56 -32.52 40.50
CA THR A 895 18.47 -32.85 41.61
C THR A 895 19.09 -31.59 42.17
N LEU A 896 19.06 -31.45 43.50
CA LEU A 896 19.71 -30.37 44.25
C LEU A 896 21.03 -30.85 44.85
N TYR A 897 22.05 -30.00 44.82
CA TYR A 897 23.36 -30.30 45.36
C TYR A 897 23.81 -29.21 46.34
N ILE A 898 24.57 -29.62 47.36
CA ILE A 898 25.32 -28.74 48.25
C ILE A 898 26.75 -29.28 48.35
N ASP A 899 27.72 -28.39 48.17
CA ASP A 899 29.17 -28.68 48.22
C ASP A 899 29.57 -29.88 47.34
N GLY A 900 28.98 -29.94 46.14
CA GLY A 900 29.27 -30.97 45.15
C GLY A 900 28.56 -32.31 45.36
N LYS A 901 27.73 -32.46 46.41
CA LYS A 901 27.02 -33.70 46.74
C LYS A 901 25.51 -33.56 46.55
N PRO A 902 24.81 -34.56 45.98
CA PRO A 902 23.36 -34.52 45.87
C PRO A 902 22.73 -34.56 47.27
N VAL A 903 21.80 -33.65 47.54
CA VAL A 903 21.11 -33.51 48.84
C VAL A 903 19.60 -33.71 48.75
N ALA A 904 19.02 -33.61 47.56
CA ALA A 904 17.63 -33.94 47.30
C ALA A 904 17.40 -34.24 45.81
N HIS A 905 16.40 -35.06 45.53
CA HIS A 905 15.97 -35.36 44.17
C HIS A 905 14.45 -35.46 44.13
N LYS A 906 13.86 -35.06 43.00
CA LYS A 906 12.45 -35.28 42.70
C LYS A 906 12.28 -35.68 41.25
N ASP A 907 11.76 -36.88 41.04
CA ASP A 907 11.29 -37.32 39.74
C ASP A 907 10.11 -36.45 39.31
N ASN A 908 10.17 -35.93 38.09
CA ASN A 908 9.05 -35.24 37.47
C ASN A 908 9.19 -35.29 35.94
N PRO A 909 8.32 -36.03 35.23
CA PRO A 909 8.38 -36.13 33.78
C PRO A 909 7.75 -34.93 33.05
N GLY A 910 7.11 -34.01 33.79
CA GLY A 910 6.44 -32.85 33.21
C GLY A 910 7.40 -31.84 32.56
N ASP A 911 6.85 -30.99 31.70
CA ASP A 911 7.55 -29.83 31.15
C ASP A 911 7.48 -28.66 32.12
N LEU A 912 8.61 -27.95 32.32
CA LEU A 912 8.61 -26.67 33.05
C LEU A 912 7.81 -25.63 32.26
N TYR A 913 7.03 -24.82 32.96
CA TYR A 913 6.35 -23.67 32.39
C TYR A 913 7.35 -22.70 31.75
N GLN A 914 6.98 -22.08 30.63
CA GLN A 914 7.78 -21.05 29.98
C GLN A 914 7.13 -19.70 30.16
N ASN A 915 7.92 -18.68 30.51
CA ASN A 915 7.41 -17.30 30.59
C ASN A 915 8.41 -16.31 29.97
N ALA A 916 7.92 -15.10 29.70
CA ALA A 916 8.73 -13.97 29.23
C ALA A 916 9.25 -13.09 30.38
N GLN A 917 9.12 -13.54 31.63
CA GLN A 917 9.56 -12.79 32.80
C GLN A 917 11.09 -12.79 32.91
N GLU A 918 11.61 -11.84 33.65
CA GLU A 918 13.06 -11.68 33.83
C GLU A 918 13.64 -12.73 34.76
N LEU A 919 14.94 -12.99 34.58
CA LEU A 919 15.75 -13.77 35.49
C LEU A 919 16.31 -12.84 36.57
N TRP A 920 16.27 -13.30 37.81
CA TRP A 920 16.74 -12.59 38.98
C TRP A 920 17.81 -13.39 39.71
N ILE A 921 18.88 -12.71 40.13
CA ILE A 921 19.89 -13.22 41.08
C ILE A 921 19.64 -12.53 42.42
N GLY A 922 19.57 -13.30 43.50
CA GLY A 922 19.38 -12.78 44.86
C GLY A 922 17.95 -12.31 45.18
N ARG A 923 16.95 -12.66 44.36
CA ARG A 923 15.55 -12.26 44.58
C ARG A 923 14.58 -13.34 44.12
N ASP A 924 13.52 -13.54 44.90
CA ASP A 924 12.27 -14.20 44.48
C ASP A 924 11.09 -13.24 44.69
N ALA A 925 10.00 -13.44 43.94
CA ALA A 925 8.79 -12.62 44.02
C ALA A 925 8.09 -12.71 45.39
N TRP A 926 8.32 -13.78 46.15
CA TRP A 926 7.76 -14.02 47.49
C TRP A 926 8.85 -14.42 48.48
N GLY A 927 8.82 -13.89 49.71
CA GLY A 927 9.70 -14.36 50.78
C GLY A 927 9.88 -13.40 51.96
N GLY A 928 11.09 -13.39 52.51
CA GLY A 928 11.44 -12.68 53.74
C GLY A 928 11.57 -13.59 54.96
N ALA A 929 11.83 -12.98 56.12
CA ALA A 929 11.84 -13.64 57.43
C ALA A 929 10.85 -12.93 58.38
N PRO A 930 9.70 -13.53 58.73
CA PRO A 930 9.19 -14.80 58.22
C PRO A 930 8.80 -14.71 56.73
N ALA A 931 8.68 -15.87 56.08
CA ALA A 931 8.29 -15.97 54.67
C ALA A 931 6.87 -15.42 54.46
N ASP A 932 6.71 -14.55 53.47
CA ASP A 932 5.47 -13.84 53.18
C ASP A 932 5.19 -13.83 51.66
N THR A 933 3.93 -13.99 51.26
CA THR A 933 3.52 -14.05 49.84
C THR A 933 3.17 -12.69 49.24
N GLY A 934 3.06 -11.64 50.06
CA GLY A 934 2.76 -10.27 49.67
C GLY A 934 4.00 -9.39 49.44
N ARG A 935 5.20 -9.86 49.73
CA ARG A 935 6.47 -9.12 49.49
C ARG A 935 7.57 -9.99 48.89
N PRO A 936 8.51 -9.40 48.12
CA PRO A 936 9.67 -10.11 47.58
C PRO A 936 10.63 -10.62 48.68
N GLY A 937 11.25 -11.76 48.41
CA GLY A 937 12.28 -12.37 49.25
C GLY A 937 13.68 -12.14 48.68
N TYR A 938 14.36 -11.12 49.17
CA TYR A 938 15.74 -10.79 48.77
C TYR A 938 16.77 -11.57 49.59
N PHE A 939 17.84 -12.01 48.94
CA PHE A 939 18.94 -12.74 49.57
C PHE A 939 19.76 -11.83 50.49
N PRO A 940 19.83 -12.12 51.81
CA PRO A 940 20.71 -11.41 52.71
C PRO A 940 22.05 -12.16 52.81
N GLY A 941 23.15 -11.54 52.38
CA GLY A 941 24.49 -12.15 52.43
C GLY A 941 25.27 -11.98 51.14
N ALA A 942 26.25 -12.84 50.90
CA ALA A 942 27.08 -12.79 49.69
C ALA A 942 26.75 -13.91 48.70
N ILE A 943 26.79 -13.60 47.40
CA ILE A 943 26.65 -14.55 46.29
C ILE A 943 27.87 -14.39 45.38
N ASP A 944 28.41 -15.50 44.89
CA ASP A 944 29.54 -15.53 43.97
C ASP A 944 29.39 -16.62 42.90
N GLN A 945 30.09 -16.47 41.77
CA GLN A 945 30.21 -17.46 40.70
C GLN A 945 28.87 -18.07 40.29
N VAL A 946 27.87 -17.22 40.03
CA VAL A 946 26.57 -17.70 39.53
C VAL A 946 26.75 -18.11 38.09
N LYS A 947 26.42 -19.35 37.77
CA LYS A 947 26.61 -19.91 36.43
C LYS A 947 25.38 -20.66 35.97
N LEU A 948 25.07 -20.54 34.69
CA LEU A 948 23.99 -21.28 34.03
C LEU A 948 24.55 -22.10 32.88
N TRP A 949 24.08 -23.34 32.73
CA TRP A 949 24.40 -24.22 31.61
C TRP A 949 23.12 -24.64 30.90
N ALA A 950 23.16 -24.71 29.57
CA ALA A 950 22.07 -25.24 28.74
C ALA A 950 22.03 -26.78 28.68
N ARG A 951 22.62 -27.44 29.68
CA ARG A 951 22.69 -28.90 29.79
C ARG A 951 22.70 -29.34 31.25
N PRO A 952 22.32 -30.59 31.54
CA PRO A 952 22.46 -31.14 32.87
C PRO A 952 23.91 -31.55 33.09
N LEU A 953 24.55 -31.01 34.13
CA LEU A 953 25.88 -31.46 34.55
C LEU A 953 25.78 -32.83 35.27
N SER A 954 26.81 -33.66 35.12
CA SER A 954 26.93 -34.90 35.91
C SER A 954 27.36 -34.61 37.35
N ASP A 955 27.16 -35.59 38.25
CA ASP A 955 27.62 -35.50 39.64
C ASP A 955 29.12 -35.19 39.75
N THR A 956 29.92 -35.74 38.83
CA THR A 956 31.37 -35.46 38.74
C THR A 956 31.67 -34.03 38.30
N GLU A 957 30.91 -33.48 37.36
CA GLU A 957 31.05 -32.09 36.92
C GLU A 957 30.61 -31.11 38.02
N ILE A 958 29.52 -31.41 38.73
CA ILE A 958 29.06 -30.61 39.88
C ILE A 958 30.08 -30.64 41.03
N ALA A 959 30.67 -31.80 41.32
CA ALA A 959 31.72 -31.92 42.32
C ALA A 959 33.01 -31.20 41.93
N ALA A 960 33.33 -31.10 40.63
CA ALA A 960 34.44 -30.31 40.13
C ALA A 960 34.15 -28.81 40.23
N GLU A 961 32.95 -28.38 39.89
CA GLU A 961 32.51 -26.98 40.00
C GLU A 961 32.61 -26.48 41.46
N ALA A 962 32.14 -27.29 42.41
CA ALA A 962 32.22 -27.00 43.84
C ALA A 962 33.66 -26.95 44.41
N LYS A 963 34.67 -27.40 43.65
CA LYS A 963 36.09 -27.34 44.03
C LYS A 963 36.85 -26.24 43.27
N SER A 964 36.37 -25.87 42.09
CA SER A 964 37.06 -24.93 41.18
C SER A 964 37.24 -23.54 41.76
N ALA A 965 36.40 -23.15 42.73
CA ALA A 965 36.49 -21.89 43.49
C ALA A 965 36.95 -22.10 44.94
N GLN A 966 37.76 -23.13 45.22
CA GLN A 966 38.38 -23.33 46.54
C GLN A 966 39.92 -23.35 46.50
N ASN A 967 40.53 -23.04 45.35
CA ASN A 967 41.97 -22.81 45.26
C ASN A 967 42.22 -21.32 45.05
N PRO A 968 42.90 -20.63 45.99
CA PRO A 968 43.31 -19.24 45.83
C PRO A 968 44.30 -19.04 44.67
#